data_AF-A0A0E0CVM2-F1
#
_entry.id   AF-A0A0E0CVM2-F1
#
_cell.length_a   1.000
_cell.length_b   1.000
_cell.length_c   1.000
_cell.angle_alpha   90.00
_cell.angle_beta   90.00
_cell.angle_gamma   90.00
#
_symmetry.space_group_name_H-M   'P 1'
#
loop_
_entity.id
_entity.type
_entity.pdbx_description
1 polymer ?
#
loop_
_entity_poly.entity_id
_entity_poly.type
_entity_poly.pdbx_seq_one_letter_code
_entity_poly.pdbx_strand_id
1 'polypeptide(L)'
;MHHGGGGGGAIRVLNVAEKPSVAKSVAEILSRPSGGMRSREGRSRYNRVFEFDYSIGGRACHMLVTSVTGHLMELEFDDRFRRWHSCDPADLFHAPVRKSVPQDKQDIKRTLEEEARKCQWLVLWLDCDREGENIAYEVIDICAGANNRLNIWRARFSALIDREIHEAVQHLDRPNKLFADAVDARQEIDLRIGASFTRFQTMLLKDAFVLDDTGDDRNIILSYGPCQFPTLGFIVERFWEIQAHEPEEFWTINCSHTSDEGTASFGWIRGHLFDYSSAVVIYEMCVEEPMATVQNVRNQEKLKYPPYPLSTIELQKRASRYFRMSSEHTMKVAEELYQAGFISYPRTETDNFSPNTDLHSIIHEQVAHPNWGTYAQRLLDPEARLWRNPSNGGHDDKAHPPIHPTKFSAGETNWTDNHKKLYELVVRHFLACCSQPAVGAETTVEIDIAGEQFNASGRVVLAFVPTTLTLDSGMTRPPPLLAEADLLGCMDKAGIGTDATMHDHIKKLLDRCYATKDANTRFSPTNLGEALVMGYDEMGYELWKPYLRSMMEADMKSVSIGTKSKSEVLENCLQQMKACFLDARANKVKLFDAMGTFFARSSRPVNETQNSIETVRPCAACNESEMFLKQRPCRNVVWLPRSLSEAAVTDQVCPTCAPGPVYKIQFKFRRRDIPPNFDVDHLGCIGGCDDILKELMELSRFGSHNQTATPARNQSQTASGVRQGSSRQDLHTSFHPAAQFTNGQTPVVNPQGFRSTHTQSSGNASGQVQCTSCQEPCVLRTANTEANRGRKFYKCQNLACGFFAWEDDVENSAPRGRGGRGRGGRSSSRQSSASASAGRRGGTQGRGRRGRGRNADGMMFVAATGEPVHGSCFICGDPTHFANVCPNRGR
;
A
#
# COMPACT_ATOMS: atom_id res chain seq x y z
N MET A 1 58.15 -40.53 12.37
CA MET A 1 58.25 -42.00 12.57
C MET A 1 56.93 -42.63 12.11
N HIS A 2 56.98 -43.89 11.63
CA HIS A 2 55.86 -44.70 11.13
C HIS A 2 54.84 -44.06 10.16
N HIS A 3 54.96 -44.42 8.89
CA HIS A 3 53.84 -44.38 7.95
C HIS A 3 52.74 -45.38 8.34
N GLY A 4 51.49 -44.95 8.30
CA GLY A 4 50.33 -45.82 8.08
C GLY A 4 49.79 -45.58 6.66
N GLY A 5 50.34 -46.29 5.67
CA GLY A 5 50.06 -46.05 4.24
C GLY A 5 48.68 -46.55 3.78
N GLY A 6 47.61 -45.88 4.21
CA GLY A 6 46.24 -46.17 3.74
C GLY A 6 46.00 -45.68 2.32
N GLY A 7 46.23 -46.55 1.33
CA GLY A 7 46.03 -46.27 -0.11
C GLY A 7 44.55 -46.15 -0.53
N GLY A 8 43.83 -45.18 0.01
CA GLY A 8 42.49 -44.81 -0.45
C GLY A 8 42.55 -44.01 -1.75
N GLY A 9 41.93 -44.53 -2.81
CA GLY A 9 41.81 -43.81 -4.08
C GLY A 9 40.99 -42.51 -3.96
N ALA A 10 41.23 -41.56 -4.86
CA ALA A 10 40.56 -40.26 -4.85
C ALA A 10 39.02 -40.41 -4.91
N ILE A 11 38.31 -39.68 -4.05
CA ILE A 11 36.85 -39.78 -3.97
C ILE A 11 36.21 -39.06 -5.15
N ARG A 12 35.27 -39.73 -5.83
CA ARG A 12 34.47 -39.11 -6.89
C ARG A 12 33.32 -38.32 -6.29
N VAL A 13 33.26 -37.03 -6.61
CA VAL A 13 32.31 -36.06 -6.08
C VAL A 13 31.44 -35.52 -7.21
N LEU A 14 30.14 -35.84 -7.20
CA LEU A 14 29.18 -35.18 -8.07
C LEU A 14 28.88 -33.80 -7.48
N ASN A 15 29.03 -32.75 -8.28
CA ASN A 15 28.75 -31.38 -7.90
C ASN A 15 27.63 -30.86 -8.81
N VAL A 16 26.52 -30.37 -8.24
CA VAL A 16 25.35 -29.94 -9.03
C VAL A 16 24.98 -28.51 -8.68
N ALA A 17 25.06 -27.62 -9.67
CA ALA A 17 24.60 -26.24 -9.55
C ALA A 17 23.21 -26.01 -10.17
N GLU A 18 22.57 -24.89 -9.84
CA GLU A 18 21.21 -24.58 -10.30
C GLU A 18 21.12 -24.28 -11.81
N LYS A 19 22.20 -23.71 -12.38
CA LYS A 19 22.23 -23.16 -13.73
C LYS A 19 23.56 -23.52 -14.44
N PRO A 20 23.60 -23.70 -15.77
CA PRO A 20 24.83 -24.01 -16.50
C PRO A 20 25.95 -22.96 -16.36
N SER A 21 25.57 -21.69 -16.21
CA SER A 21 26.48 -20.58 -15.89
C SER A 21 27.19 -20.79 -14.55
N VAL A 22 26.42 -21.03 -13.48
CA VAL A 22 26.95 -21.27 -12.12
C VAL A 22 27.87 -22.50 -12.10
N ALA A 23 27.45 -23.62 -12.69
CA ALA A 23 28.30 -24.82 -12.78
C ALA A 23 29.63 -24.57 -13.51
N LYS A 24 29.60 -23.77 -14.58
CA LYS A 24 30.80 -23.36 -15.31
C LYS A 24 31.69 -22.48 -14.42
N SER A 25 31.16 -21.45 -13.79
CA SER A 25 31.93 -20.53 -12.92
C SER A 25 32.57 -21.25 -11.73
N VAL A 26 31.84 -22.14 -11.06
CA VAL A 26 32.38 -22.97 -9.96
C VAL A 26 33.52 -23.86 -10.45
N ALA A 27 33.38 -24.50 -11.61
CA ALA A 27 34.43 -25.32 -12.19
C ALA A 27 35.65 -24.50 -12.66
N GLU A 28 35.45 -23.31 -13.24
CA GLU A 28 36.52 -22.39 -13.68
C GLU A 28 37.28 -21.72 -12.53
N ILE A 29 36.73 -21.71 -11.32
CA ILE A 29 37.44 -21.34 -10.08
C ILE A 29 38.17 -22.57 -9.53
N LEU A 30 37.44 -23.62 -9.15
CA LEU A 30 37.99 -24.74 -8.41
C LEU A 30 39.04 -25.57 -9.17
N SER A 31 39.08 -25.49 -10.51
CA SER A 31 40.08 -26.18 -11.32
C SER A 31 41.39 -25.41 -11.55
N ARG A 32 41.51 -24.16 -11.06
CA ARG A 32 42.76 -23.37 -11.18
C ARG A 32 43.96 -24.06 -10.53
N PRO A 33 43.88 -24.62 -9.30
CA PRO A 33 45.01 -25.29 -8.66
C PRO A 33 45.44 -26.59 -9.35
N SER A 34 44.57 -27.21 -10.15
CA SER A 34 44.83 -28.45 -10.88
C SER A 34 45.29 -28.25 -12.33
N GLY A 35 45.52 -27.00 -12.75
CA GLY A 35 45.92 -26.68 -14.13
C GLY A 35 44.76 -26.66 -15.14
N GLY A 36 43.51 -26.56 -14.68
CA GLY A 36 42.30 -26.46 -15.50
C GLY A 36 41.38 -27.68 -15.43
N MET A 37 40.30 -27.61 -16.21
CA MET A 37 39.22 -28.61 -16.24
C MET A 37 39.04 -29.25 -17.62
N ARG A 38 38.64 -30.51 -17.65
CA ARG A 38 38.16 -31.20 -18.85
C ARG A 38 36.64 -31.04 -18.97
N SER A 39 36.13 -30.61 -20.13
CA SER A 39 34.68 -30.59 -20.39
C SER A 39 34.22 -31.79 -21.21
N ARG A 40 33.02 -32.29 -20.92
CA ARG A 40 32.34 -33.42 -21.59
C ARG A 40 30.84 -33.13 -21.71
N GLU A 41 30.19 -33.67 -22.73
CA GLU A 41 28.73 -33.59 -22.83
C GLU A 41 28.01 -34.44 -21.76
N GLY A 42 26.90 -33.90 -21.25
CA GLY A 42 25.87 -34.67 -20.57
C GLY A 42 24.91 -35.32 -21.58
N ARG A 43 23.71 -35.71 -21.13
CA ARG A 43 22.61 -36.05 -22.06
C ARG A 43 21.89 -34.79 -22.55
N SER A 44 21.72 -33.79 -21.69
CA SER A 44 21.19 -32.47 -22.08
C SER A 44 22.25 -31.66 -22.84
N ARG A 45 21.83 -31.04 -23.95
CA ARG A 45 22.65 -30.13 -24.78
C ARG A 45 23.18 -28.92 -24.00
N TYR A 46 22.52 -28.52 -22.92
CA TYR A 46 22.84 -27.29 -22.18
C TYR A 46 23.60 -27.56 -20.87
N ASN A 47 23.56 -28.80 -20.36
CA ASN A 47 24.13 -29.18 -19.07
C ASN A 47 25.35 -30.08 -19.27
N ARG A 48 26.50 -29.46 -19.52
CA ARG A 48 27.78 -30.15 -19.67
C ARG A 48 28.27 -30.69 -18.31
N VAL A 49 29.28 -31.55 -18.35
CA VAL A 49 30.03 -32.04 -17.19
C VAL A 49 31.46 -31.51 -17.27
N PHE A 50 31.97 -31.00 -16.16
CA PHE A 50 33.34 -30.53 -16.00
C PHE A 50 34.09 -31.42 -15.00
N GLU A 51 35.21 -31.99 -15.42
CA GLU A 51 35.98 -33.01 -14.70
C GLU A 51 37.39 -32.47 -14.37
N PHE A 52 37.75 -32.46 -13.09
CA PHE A 52 39.07 -32.01 -12.59
C PHE A 52 39.37 -32.60 -11.20
N ASP A 53 40.64 -32.56 -10.77
CA ASP A 53 41.06 -33.02 -9.45
C ASP A 53 41.17 -31.86 -8.46
N TYR A 54 40.82 -32.10 -7.19
CA TYR A 54 40.81 -31.09 -6.13
C TYR A 54 41.09 -31.72 -4.76
N SER A 55 41.27 -30.90 -3.72
CA SER A 55 41.46 -31.39 -2.34
C SER A 55 40.48 -30.74 -1.37
N ILE A 56 39.66 -31.56 -0.71
CA ILE A 56 38.66 -31.13 0.30
C ILE A 56 39.12 -31.64 1.67
N GLY A 57 39.42 -30.75 2.60
CA GLY A 57 39.94 -31.12 3.93
C GLY A 57 41.19 -31.99 3.89
N GLY A 58 42.06 -31.78 2.88
CA GLY A 58 43.25 -32.59 2.64
C GLY A 58 43.00 -33.96 1.96
N ARG A 59 41.74 -34.31 1.66
CA ARG A 59 41.38 -35.53 0.93
C ARG A 59 41.39 -35.27 -0.58
N ALA A 60 42.08 -36.13 -1.34
CA ALA A 60 42.05 -36.11 -2.79
C ALA A 60 40.64 -36.45 -3.32
N CYS A 61 40.10 -35.58 -4.16
CA CYS A 61 38.78 -35.67 -4.76
C CYS A 61 38.87 -35.48 -6.28
N HIS A 62 38.12 -36.30 -7.03
CA HIS A 62 37.89 -36.11 -8.45
C HIS A 62 36.49 -35.52 -8.63
N MET A 63 36.43 -34.26 -9.04
CA MET A 63 35.23 -33.44 -9.10
C MET A 63 34.55 -33.59 -10.46
N LEU A 64 33.24 -33.87 -10.45
CA LEU A 64 32.38 -33.86 -11.63
C LEU A 64 31.29 -32.79 -11.44
N VAL A 65 31.49 -31.60 -12.02
CA VAL A 65 30.56 -30.46 -11.91
C VAL A 65 29.59 -30.45 -13.08
N THR A 66 28.29 -30.39 -12.78
CA THR A 66 27.21 -30.24 -13.76
C THR A 66 26.08 -29.37 -13.18
N SER A 67 24.95 -29.26 -13.86
CA SER A 67 23.84 -28.39 -13.45
C SER A 67 22.45 -28.94 -13.76
N VAL A 68 21.45 -28.40 -13.07
CA VAL A 68 20.05 -28.37 -13.50
C VAL A 68 19.76 -27.08 -14.29
N THR A 69 18.49 -26.68 -14.41
CA THR A 69 18.07 -25.43 -15.06
C THR A 69 16.92 -24.82 -14.25
N GLY A 70 17.22 -24.41 -13.01
CA GLY A 70 16.19 -24.20 -11.98
C GLY A 70 15.53 -25.53 -11.57
N HIS A 71 14.27 -25.49 -11.13
CA HIS A 71 13.49 -26.68 -10.73
C HIS A 71 13.59 -27.84 -11.73
N LEU A 72 13.97 -29.00 -11.20
CA LEU A 72 14.09 -30.26 -11.90
C LEU A 72 12.75 -31.00 -11.94
N MET A 73 11.87 -30.75 -10.96
CA MET A 73 10.53 -31.32 -10.87
C MET A 73 9.43 -30.27 -10.98
N GLU A 74 8.23 -30.71 -11.33
CA GLU A 74 7.00 -29.92 -11.33
C GLU A 74 5.96 -30.63 -10.45
N LEU A 75 5.21 -29.85 -9.66
CA LEU A 75 4.12 -30.34 -8.81
C LEU A 75 2.81 -30.31 -9.61
N GLU A 76 2.21 -31.48 -9.85
CA GLU A 76 0.94 -31.63 -10.54
C GLU A 76 -0.09 -32.40 -9.70
N PHE A 77 -1.38 -32.21 -9.98
CA PHE A 77 -2.41 -33.16 -9.57
C PHE A 77 -2.28 -34.49 -10.32
N ASP A 78 -2.80 -35.57 -9.73
CA ASP A 78 -3.04 -36.84 -10.44
C ASP A 78 -3.82 -36.63 -11.76
N ASP A 79 -3.54 -37.46 -12.78
CA ASP A 79 -4.06 -37.26 -14.14
C ASP A 79 -5.59 -37.20 -14.25
N ARG A 80 -6.31 -37.83 -13.31
CA ARG A 80 -7.78 -37.76 -13.20
C ARG A 80 -8.33 -36.38 -12.81
N PHE A 81 -7.50 -35.50 -12.24
CA PHE A 81 -7.86 -34.12 -11.86
C PHE A 81 -7.22 -33.05 -12.76
N ARG A 82 -6.23 -33.39 -13.60
CA ARG A 82 -5.53 -32.42 -14.47
C ARG A 82 -6.45 -31.77 -15.51
N ARG A 83 -7.45 -32.50 -16.03
CA ARG A 83 -8.45 -31.93 -16.96
C ARG A 83 -9.45 -31.08 -16.18
N TRP A 84 -9.80 -29.90 -16.72
CA TRP A 84 -10.65 -28.95 -16.01
C TRP A 84 -12.06 -29.46 -15.74
N HIS A 85 -12.62 -30.24 -16.67
CA HIS A 85 -13.98 -30.79 -16.60
C HIS A 85 -14.07 -32.21 -16.02
N SER A 86 -13.01 -32.74 -15.36
CA SER A 86 -13.02 -34.11 -14.81
C SER A 86 -13.21 -34.20 -13.29
N CYS A 87 -13.38 -33.07 -12.60
CA CYS A 87 -13.73 -33.00 -11.17
C CYS A 87 -14.45 -31.68 -10.86
N ASP A 88 -15.02 -31.54 -9.67
CA ASP A 88 -15.41 -30.24 -9.13
C ASP A 88 -14.13 -29.47 -8.77
N PRO A 89 -13.97 -28.16 -9.06
CA PRO A 89 -12.85 -27.39 -8.55
C PRO A 89 -12.74 -27.42 -7.01
N ALA A 90 -13.83 -27.68 -6.27
CA ALA A 90 -13.81 -27.92 -4.82
C ALA A 90 -13.00 -29.17 -4.39
N ASP A 91 -12.86 -30.17 -5.28
CA ASP A 91 -12.13 -31.41 -5.00
C ASP A 91 -10.61 -31.17 -4.95
N LEU A 92 -10.12 -30.15 -5.66
CA LEU A 92 -8.69 -29.85 -5.81
C LEU A 92 -8.02 -29.43 -4.49
N PHE A 93 -8.79 -29.01 -3.48
CA PHE A 93 -8.29 -28.81 -2.12
C PHE A 93 -7.81 -30.12 -1.45
N HIS A 94 -8.29 -31.28 -1.89
CA HIS A 94 -7.94 -32.60 -1.33
C HIS A 94 -7.38 -33.59 -2.37
N ALA A 95 -7.41 -33.24 -3.66
CA ALA A 95 -6.89 -34.10 -4.72
C ALA A 95 -5.41 -34.46 -4.47
N PRO A 96 -4.97 -35.72 -4.63
CA PRO A 96 -3.56 -36.08 -4.60
C PRO A 96 -2.74 -35.29 -5.63
N VAL A 97 -1.55 -34.89 -5.20
CA VAL A 97 -0.52 -34.22 -6.00
C VAL A 97 0.76 -35.05 -6.00
N ARG A 98 1.56 -34.90 -7.04
CA ARG A 98 2.85 -35.59 -7.23
C ARG A 98 3.89 -34.58 -7.76
N LYS A 99 5.13 -34.67 -7.27
CA LYS A 99 6.28 -34.08 -7.97
C LYS A 99 6.79 -35.06 -9.03
N SER A 100 7.07 -34.56 -10.23
CA SER A 100 7.62 -35.37 -11.33
C SER A 100 8.52 -34.53 -12.23
N VAL A 101 9.57 -35.14 -12.80
CA VAL A 101 10.45 -34.49 -13.78
C VAL A 101 9.71 -34.34 -15.12
N PRO A 102 9.56 -33.12 -15.67
CA PRO A 102 8.90 -32.91 -16.96
C PRO A 102 9.75 -33.43 -18.13
N GLN A 103 9.12 -33.57 -19.31
CA GLN A 103 9.70 -34.31 -20.45
C GLN A 103 10.99 -33.70 -21.01
N ASP A 104 11.11 -32.37 -20.98
CA ASP A 104 12.30 -31.60 -21.38
C ASP A 104 13.49 -31.80 -20.44
N LYS A 105 13.24 -32.02 -19.14
CA LYS A 105 14.28 -32.19 -18.10
C LYS A 105 14.68 -33.66 -17.87
N GLN A 106 14.06 -34.62 -18.56
CA GLN A 106 14.43 -36.04 -18.47
C GLN A 106 15.90 -36.30 -18.82
N ASP A 107 16.49 -35.50 -19.70
CA ASP A 107 17.91 -35.63 -20.09
C ASP A 107 18.85 -35.13 -18.97
N ILE A 108 18.45 -34.09 -18.24
CA ILE A 108 19.15 -33.64 -17.02
C ILE A 108 19.08 -34.75 -15.97
N LYS A 109 17.88 -35.29 -15.69
CA LYS A 109 17.67 -36.42 -14.77
C LYS A 109 18.57 -37.62 -15.13
N ARG A 110 18.58 -38.10 -16.38
CA ARG A 110 19.43 -39.23 -16.79
C ARG A 110 20.91 -38.95 -16.57
N THR A 111 21.37 -37.71 -16.83
CA THR A 111 22.76 -37.30 -16.57
C THR A 111 23.09 -37.38 -15.07
N LEU A 112 22.22 -36.85 -14.21
CA LEU A 112 22.39 -36.91 -12.75
C LEU A 112 22.44 -38.35 -12.23
N GLU A 113 21.50 -39.21 -12.65
CA GLU A 113 21.53 -40.63 -12.25
C GLU A 113 22.77 -41.37 -12.77
N GLU A 114 23.25 -41.06 -13.98
CA GLU A 114 24.43 -41.69 -14.58
C GLU A 114 25.72 -41.34 -13.82
N GLU A 115 25.88 -40.10 -13.36
CA GLU A 115 27.06 -39.71 -12.57
C GLU A 115 26.90 -40.06 -11.07
N ALA A 116 25.69 -40.00 -10.50
CA ALA A 116 25.41 -40.37 -9.11
C ALA A 116 25.83 -41.82 -8.80
N ARG A 117 25.58 -42.76 -9.73
CA ARG A 117 26.02 -44.17 -9.63
C ARG A 117 27.54 -44.36 -9.57
N LYS A 118 28.34 -43.38 -10.01
CA LYS A 118 29.81 -43.43 -10.06
C LYS A 118 30.48 -42.71 -8.88
N CYS A 119 29.73 -41.86 -8.18
CA CYS A 119 30.24 -40.97 -7.13
C CYS A 119 29.99 -41.55 -5.73
N GLN A 120 30.74 -41.07 -4.75
CA GLN A 120 30.53 -41.39 -3.33
C GLN A 120 29.96 -40.19 -2.57
N TRP A 121 30.26 -38.97 -3.03
CA TRP A 121 29.75 -37.72 -2.45
C TRP A 121 28.91 -36.96 -3.48
N LEU A 122 27.91 -36.23 -2.99
CA LEU A 122 27.13 -35.24 -3.73
C LEU A 122 27.31 -33.88 -3.04
N VAL A 123 27.69 -32.85 -3.78
CA VAL A 123 27.81 -31.47 -3.29
C VAL A 123 26.86 -30.57 -4.07
N LEU A 124 26.03 -29.83 -3.34
CA LEU A 124 24.95 -29.01 -3.87
C LEU A 124 25.42 -27.55 -3.93
N TRP A 125 25.49 -27.01 -5.16
CA TRP A 125 25.96 -25.67 -5.55
C TRP A 125 24.83 -24.82 -6.13
N LEU A 126 23.63 -24.98 -5.61
CA LEU A 126 22.47 -24.18 -5.99
C LEU A 126 22.54 -22.83 -5.28
N ASP A 127 21.76 -21.83 -5.71
CA ASP A 127 21.77 -20.55 -5.02
C ASP A 127 21.25 -20.73 -3.57
N CYS A 128 21.67 -19.89 -2.62
CA CYS A 128 21.57 -20.22 -1.19
C CYS A 128 20.29 -19.70 -0.48
N ASP A 129 19.26 -19.39 -1.26
CA ASP A 129 17.92 -19.05 -0.78
C ASP A 129 17.06 -20.30 -0.50
N ARG A 130 15.75 -20.10 -0.28
CA ARG A 130 14.81 -21.20 -0.07
C ARG A 130 14.49 -21.97 -1.35
N GLU A 131 14.37 -21.31 -2.51
CA GLU A 131 14.09 -21.99 -3.78
C GLU A 131 15.26 -22.91 -4.17
N GLY A 132 16.50 -22.39 -4.13
CA GLY A 132 17.70 -23.18 -4.37
C GLY A 132 17.85 -24.36 -3.42
N GLU A 133 17.40 -24.24 -2.15
CA GLU A 133 17.32 -25.37 -1.22
C GLU A 133 16.22 -26.39 -1.59
N ASN A 134 15.08 -25.97 -2.12
CA ASN A 134 14.03 -26.88 -2.62
C ASN A 134 14.52 -27.66 -3.85
N ILE A 135 15.13 -26.97 -4.81
CA ILE A 135 15.75 -27.59 -6.00
C ILE A 135 16.90 -28.52 -5.56
N ALA A 136 17.62 -28.20 -4.48
CA ALA A 136 18.64 -29.07 -3.93
C ALA A 136 18.06 -30.41 -3.44
N TYR A 137 16.85 -30.41 -2.85
CA TYR A 137 16.15 -31.65 -2.52
C TYR A 137 15.61 -32.40 -3.74
N GLU A 138 15.14 -31.71 -4.79
CA GLU A 138 14.80 -32.36 -6.07
C GLU A 138 16.00 -33.08 -6.71
N VAL A 139 17.20 -32.50 -6.59
CA VAL A 139 18.46 -33.13 -7.02
C VAL A 139 18.83 -34.32 -6.11
N ILE A 140 18.64 -34.20 -4.78
CA ILE A 140 18.86 -35.29 -3.82
C ILE A 140 17.97 -36.49 -4.16
N ASP A 141 16.67 -36.31 -4.38
CA ASP A 141 15.73 -37.40 -4.61
C ASP A 141 16.10 -38.23 -5.85
N ILE A 142 16.53 -37.56 -6.94
CA ILE A 142 17.05 -38.23 -8.14
C ILE A 142 18.39 -38.94 -7.86
N CYS A 143 19.34 -38.28 -7.21
CA CYS A 143 20.68 -38.82 -7.02
C CYS A 143 20.71 -39.98 -6.00
N ALA A 144 19.99 -39.85 -4.89
CA ALA A 144 19.86 -40.87 -3.85
C ALA A 144 19.01 -42.06 -4.32
N GLY A 145 18.00 -41.83 -5.16
CA GLY A 145 17.26 -42.90 -5.84
C GLY A 145 18.15 -43.73 -6.79
N ALA A 146 19.17 -43.12 -7.39
CA ALA A 146 20.17 -43.82 -8.22
C ALA A 146 21.32 -44.43 -7.40
N ASN A 147 21.68 -43.85 -6.25
CA ASN A 147 22.73 -44.31 -5.35
C ASN A 147 22.46 -43.89 -3.88
N ASN A 148 21.87 -44.78 -3.10
CA ASN A 148 21.53 -44.53 -1.69
C ASN A 148 22.73 -44.51 -0.72
N ARG A 149 23.96 -44.59 -1.22
CA ARG A 149 25.21 -44.51 -0.43
C ARG A 149 25.93 -43.17 -0.56
N LEU A 150 25.34 -42.19 -1.27
CA LEU A 150 25.90 -40.86 -1.41
C LEU A 150 25.97 -40.14 -0.07
N ASN A 151 27.14 -39.60 0.26
CA ASN A 151 27.29 -38.62 1.34
C ASN A 151 26.95 -37.22 0.79
N ILE A 152 25.85 -36.64 1.26
CA ILE A 152 25.25 -35.43 0.68
C ILE A 152 25.68 -34.19 1.46
N TRP A 153 26.21 -33.20 0.75
CA TRP A 153 26.74 -31.95 1.27
C TRP A 153 26.16 -30.74 0.54
N ARG A 154 26.18 -29.59 1.21
CA ARG A 154 25.72 -28.30 0.71
C ARG A 154 26.88 -27.30 0.77
N ALA A 155 27.23 -26.72 -0.37
CA ALA A 155 28.08 -25.53 -0.40
C ALA A 155 27.20 -24.31 -0.08
N ARG A 156 27.73 -23.38 0.73
CA ARG A 156 27.08 -22.11 1.08
C ARG A 156 27.93 -20.96 0.56
N PHE A 157 27.34 -20.08 -0.25
CA PHE A 157 28.00 -18.95 -0.89
C PHE A 157 26.98 -17.86 -1.22
N SER A 158 27.46 -16.62 -1.28
CA SER A 158 26.74 -15.39 -1.61
C SER A 158 27.34 -14.64 -2.79
N ALA A 159 28.50 -15.04 -3.32
CA ALA A 159 29.05 -14.54 -4.58
C ALA A 159 29.89 -15.61 -5.32
N LEU A 160 29.91 -15.53 -6.65
CA LEU A 160 30.71 -16.41 -7.51
C LEU A 160 32.15 -15.89 -7.69
N ILE A 161 32.87 -15.72 -6.57
CA ILE A 161 34.23 -15.20 -6.51
C ILE A 161 35.23 -16.22 -5.96
N ASP A 162 36.50 -16.08 -6.35
CA ASP A 162 37.57 -17.06 -6.11
C ASP A 162 37.69 -17.48 -4.64
N ARG A 163 37.90 -16.51 -3.73
CA ARG A 163 37.96 -16.72 -2.28
C ARG A 163 36.76 -17.50 -1.76
N GLU A 164 35.56 -17.06 -2.11
CA GLU A 164 34.31 -17.53 -1.49
C GLU A 164 33.92 -18.93 -1.95
N ILE A 165 34.15 -19.25 -3.23
CA ILE A 165 33.93 -20.60 -3.75
C ILE A 165 34.98 -21.59 -3.21
N HIS A 166 36.24 -21.16 -3.03
CA HIS A 166 37.25 -21.95 -2.32
C HIS A 166 36.93 -22.12 -0.81
N GLU A 167 36.37 -21.11 -0.16
CA GLU A 167 35.96 -21.16 1.25
C GLU A 167 34.75 -22.09 1.45
N ALA A 168 33.74 -22.00 0.58
CA ALA A 168 32.53 -22.81 0.60
C ALA A 168 32.79 -24.32 0.41
N VAL A 169 33.74 -24.70 -0.45
CA VAL A 169 34.06 -26.12 -0.69
C VAL A 169 34.90 -26.75 0.42
N GLN A 170 35.58 -25.96 1.26
CA GLN A 170 36.28 -26.48 2.44
C GLN A 170 35.36 -26.56 3.68
N HIS A 171 34.33 -25.71 3.75
CA HIS A 171 33.36 -25.64 4.84
C HIS A 171 31.98 -26.15 4.40
N LEU A 172 31.94 -27.40 3.92
CA LEU A 172 30.72 -28.04 3.44
C LEU A 172 29.76 -28.40 4.58
N ASP A 173 28.49 -28.03 4.38
CA ASP A 173 27.43 -28.15 5.37
C ASP A 173 26.39 -29.22 4.99
N ARG A 174 25.33 -29.39 5.79
CA ARG A 174 24.18 -30.23 5.40
C ARG A 174 23.06 -29.42 4.73
N PRO A 175 22.31 -30.01 3.78
CA PRO A 175 21.11 -29.37 3.23
C PRO A 175 20.01 -29.25 4.29
N ASN A 176 19.24 -28.17 4.23
CA ASN A 176 18.21 -27.82 5.20
C ASN A 176 16.80 -28.18 4.69
N LYS A 177 16.24 -29.28 5.18
CA LYS A 177 14.90 -29.74 4.78
C LYS A 177 13.78 -28.74 5.15
N LEU A 178 13.93 -27.94 6.21
CA LEU A 178 12.91 -26.98 6.64
C LEU A 178 12.68 -25.86 5.61
N PHE A 179 13.74 -25.40 4.94
CA PHE A 179 13.64 -24.41 3.86
C PHE A 179 12.95 -25.01 2.63
N ALA A 180 13.33 -26.23 2.25
CA ALA A 180 12.69 -26.95 1.15
C ALA A 180 11.22 -27.29 1.45
N ASP A 181 10.85 -27.63 2.69
CA ASP A 181 9.48 -27.91 3.09
C ASP A 181 8.60 -26.65 3.14
N ALA A 182 9.16 -25.49 3.48
CA ALA A 182 8.46 -24.21 3.37
C ALA A 182 8.11 -23.87 1.92
N VAL A 183 9.04 -24.13 0.99
CA VAL A 183 8.79 -23.97 -0.46
C VAL A 183 7.77 -24.98 -0.98
N ASP A 184 7.88 -26.26 -0.62
CA ASP A 184 6.89 -27.26 -1.02
C ASP A 184 5.49 -26.87 -0.52
N ALA A 185 5.37 -26.37 0.72
CA ALA A 185 4.11 -25.88 1.28
C ALA A 185 3.56 -24.73 0.41
N ARG A 186 4.39 -23.75 0.06
CA ARG A 186 4.02 -22.65 -0.84
C ARG A 186 3.54 -23.14 -2.21
N GLN A 187 4.31 -24.02 -2.85
CA GLN A 187 4.01 -24.59 -4.15
C GLN A 187 2.66 -25.32 -4.15
N GLU A 188 2.37 -26.09 -3.09
CA GLU A 188 1.11 -26.84 -2.97
C GLU A 188 -0.09 -25.94 -2.59
N ILE A 189 0.10 -24.94 -1.72
CA ILE A 189 -0.90 -23.91 -1.38
C ILE A 189 -1.28 -23.11 -2.63
N ASP A 190 -0.29 -22.59 -3.36
CA ASP A 190 -0.48 -21.79 -4.57
C ASP A 190 -1.12 -22.63 -5.69
N LEU A 191 -0.70 -23.90 -5.88
CA LEU A 191 -1.30 -24.82 -6.84
C LEU A 191 -2.78 -25.11 -6.53
N ARG A 192 -3.10 -25.46 -5.28
CA ARG A 192 -4.47 -25.84 -4.88
C ARG A 192 -5.42 -24.67 -4.94
N ILE A 193 -5.10 -23.56 -4.27
CA ILE A 193 -5.96 -22.36 -4.26
C ILE A 193 -6.06 -21.79 -5.68
N GLY A 194 -4.92 -21.65 -6.36
CA GLY A 194 -4.86 -21.11 -7.71
C GLY A 194 -5.70 -21.91 -8.70
N ALA A 195 -5.57 -23.25 -8.71
CA ALA A 195 -6.35 -24.10 -9.60
C ALA A 195 -7.85 -24.09 -9.28
N SER A 196 -8.24 -24.18 -7.99
CA SER A 196 -9.65 -24.16 -7.57
C SER A 196 -10.36 -22.88 -8.03
N PHE A 197 -9.83 -21.72 -7.64
CA PHE A 197 -10.44 -20.42 -7.96
C PHE A 197 -10.34 -20.10 -9.46
N THR A 198 -9.20 -20.35 -10.12
CA THR A 198 -9.03 -20.12 -11.57
C THR A 198 -10.05 -20.91 -12.39
N ARG A 199 -10.22 -22.22 -12.12
CA ARG A 199 -11.20 -23.04 -12.83
C ARG A 199 -12.62 -22.54 -12.58
N PHE A 200 -12.98 -22.30 -11.32
CA PHE A 200 -14.29 -21.77 -10.95
C PHE A 200 -14.62 -20.47 -11.69
N GLN A 201 -13.83 -19.40 -11.52
CA GLN A 201 -14.18 -18.10 -12.07
C GLN A 201 -14.08 -18.06 -13.61
N THR A 202 -13.13 -18.80 -14.21
CA THR A 202 -13.03 -18.91 -15.68
C THR A 202 -14.25 -19.67 -16.25
N MET A 203 -14.58 -20.85 -15.71
CA MET A 203 -15.71 -21.65 -16.21
C MET A 203 -17.08 -20.99 -15.93
N LEU A 204 -17.16 -20.13 -14.91
CA LEU A 204 -18.37 -19.39 -14.57
C LEU A 204 -18.62 -18.19 -15.50
N LEU A 205 -17.58 -17.44 -15.85
CA LEU A 205 -17.71 -16.10 -16.44
C LEU A 205 -17.34 -16.02 -17.93
N LYS A 206 -16.41 -16.85 -18.40
CA LYS A 206 -15.87 -16.79 -19.78
C LYS A 206 -16.95 -17.01 -20.85
N ASP A 207 -17.85 -17.98 -20.64
CA ASP A 207 -18.96 -18.28 -21.56
C ASP A 207 -20.17 -17.34 -21.35
N ALA A 208 -20.14 -16.47 -20.34
CA ALA A 208 -21.26 -15.62 -19.93
C ALA A 208 -21.11 -14.14 -20.32
N PHE A 209 -19.90 -13.67 -20.60
CA PHE A 209 -19.59 -12.29 -20.96
C PHE A 209 -18.69 -12.21 -22.19
N VAL A 210 -18.86 -11.14 -22.97
CA VAL A 210 -17.98 -10.79 -24.09
C VAL A 210 -16.77 -10.05 -23.53
N LEU A 211 -15.58 -10.66 -23.68
CA LEU A 211 -14.33 -10.23 -23.03
C LEU A 211 -13.25 -9.85 -24.06
N ASP A 212 -13.68 -9.38 -25.24
CA ASP A 212 -12.89 -9.29 -26.48
C ASP A 212 -11.77 -8.21 -26.48
N ASP A 213 -11.59 -7.48 -25.37
CA ASP A 213 -10.58 -6.40 -25.23
C ASP A 213 -9.13 -6.94 -25.10
N THR A 214 -8.94 -8.27 -25.15
CA THR A 214 -7.64 -8.92 -25.33
C THR A 214 -7.54 -9.52 -26.74
N GLY A 215 -6.89 -8.81 -27.66
CA GLY A 215 -6.86 -9.09 -29.11
C GLY A 215 -6.07 -10.32 -29.59
N ASP A 216 -6.14 -11.46 -28.90
CA ASP A 216 -5.83 -12.78 -29.45
C ASP A 216 -6.94 -13.76 -29.03
N ASP A 217 -7.60 -14.36 -30.02
CA ASP A 217 -8.91 -15.03 -29.94
C ASP A 217 -8.83 -16.44 -29.30
N ARG A 218 -8.02 -16.57 -28.25
CA ARG A 218 -7.46 -17.83 -27.76
C ARG A 218 -7.60 -17.99 -26.26
N ASN A 219 -8.83 -18.35 -25.87
CA ASN A 219 -9.11 -19.05 -24.63
C ASN A 219 -8.69 -18.27 -23.36
N ILE A 220 -9.29 -17.10 -23.15
CA ILE A 220 -9.13 -16.26 -21.95
C ILE A 220 -9.24 -17.12 -20.67
N ILE A 221 -8.17 -17.10 -19.87
CA ILE A 221 -8.09 -17.77 -18.56
C ILE A 221 -8.08 -16.68 -17.49
N LEU A 222 -9.15 -16.64 -16.70
CA LEU A 222 -9.28 -15.77 -15.53
C LEU A 222 -8.51 -16.41 -14.37
N SER A 223 -7.20 -16.18 -14.31
CA SER A 223 -6.33 -16.66 -13.24
C SER A 223 -6.68 -16.06 -11.88
N TYR A 224 -6.68 -16.88 -10.83
CA TYR A 224 -6.62 -16.45 -9.43
C TYR A 224 -5.30 -16.95 -8.81
N GLY A 225 -4.72 -16.17 -7.90
CA GLY A 225 -3.58 -16.57 -7.09
C GLY A 225 -3.57 -15.84 -5.75
N PRO A 226 -3.26 -16.52 -4.62
CA PRO A 226 -3.48 -15.97 -3.28
C PRO A 226 -2.64 -14.73 -2.94
N CYS A 227 -1.49 -14.49 -3.59
CA CYS A 227 -0.77 -13.21 -3.52
C CYS A 227 -1.06 -12.27 -4.72
N GLN A 228 -1.42 -12.82 -5.88
CA GLN A 228 -1.77 -12.04 -7.08
C GLN A 228 -3.02 -11.18 -6.82
N PHE A 229 -4.06 -11.77 -6.21
CA PHE A 229 -5.33 -11.09 -5.99
C PHE A 229 -5.24 -9.90 -5.00
N PRO A 230 -4.57 -10.00 -3.83
CA PRO A 230 -4.36 -8.82 -2.99
C PRO A 230 -3.37 -7.79 -3.55
N THR A 231 -2.44 -8.20 -4.43
CA THR A 231 -1.59 -7.24 -5.16
C THR A 231 -2.43 -6.39 -6.14
N LEU A 232 -3.44 -6.99 -6.77
CA LEU A 232 -4.45 -6.25 -7.55
C LEU A 232 -5.33 -5.38 -6.65
N GLY A 233 -5.67 -5.88 -5.46
CA GLY A 233 -6.40 -5.17 -4.41
C GLY A 233 -5.84 -3.77 -4.16
N PHE A 234 -4.54 -3.61 -3.91
CA PHE A 234 -3.91 -2.29 -3.72
C PHE A 234 -4.06 -1.33 -4.92
N ILE A 235 -4.06 -1.86 -6.15
CA ILE A 235 -4.21 -1.06 -7.37
C ILE A 235 -5.66 -0.57 -7.52
N VAL A 236 -6.63 -1.46 -7.29
CA VAL A 236 -8.07 -1.13 -7.33
C VAL A 236 -8.45 -0.21 -6.17
N GLU A 237 -7.93 -0.44 -4.97
CA GLU A 237 -8.13 0.41 -3.79
C GLU A 237 -7.67 1.85 -4.03
N ARG A 238 -6.43 2.06 -4.52
CA ARG A 238 -5.96 3.39 -4.90
C ARG A 238 -6.81 4.00 -6.02
N PHE A 239 -7.28 3.20 -6.99
CA PHE A 239 -8.13 3.71 -8.05
C PHE A 239 -9.48 4.19 -7.48
N TRP A 240 -10.11 3.45 -6.57
CA TRP A 240 -11.33 3.85 -5.88
C TRP A 240 -11.13 5.04 -4.93
N GLU A 241 -10.01 5.11 -4.20
CA GLU A 241 -9.62 6.31 -3.42
C GLU A 241 -9.59 7.58 -4.30
N ILE A 242 -9.14 7.46 -5.56
CA ILE A 242 -9.10 8.57 -6.52
C ILE A 242 -10.49 8.90 -7.08
N GLN A 243 -11.32 7.90 -7.42
CA GLN A 243 -12.66 8.13 -7.97
C GLN A 243 -13.66 8.65 -6.91
N ALA A 244 -13.46 8.30 -5.63
CA ALA A 244 -14.31 8.72 -4.52
C ALA A 244 -13.90 10.07 -3.89
N HIS A 245 -12.82 10.69 -4.36
CA HIS A 245 -12.36 12.00 -3.88
C HIS A 245 -13.25 13.12 -4.43
N GLU A 246 -14.12 13.67 -3.59
CA GLU A 246 -14.82 14.93 -3.84
C GLU A 246 -13.86 16.09 -3.45
N PRO A 247 -13.43 16.98 -4.38
CA PRO A 247 -12.53 18.08 -4.03
C PRO A 247 -13.22 19.13 -3.15
N GLU A 248 -12.57 19.47 -2.04
CA GLU A 248 -13.01 20.50 -1.09
C GLU A 248 -12.18 21.77 -1.28
N GLU A 249 -12.85 22.93 -1.31
CA GLU A 249 -12.18 24.23 -1.29
C GLU A 249 -11.58 24.50 0.09
N PHE A 250 -10.36 25.04 0.12
CA PHE A 250 -9.75 25.52 1.35
C PHE A 250 -9.06 26.86 1.13
N TRP A 251 -8.85 27.61 2.22
CA TRP A 251 -8.16 28.90 2.21
C TRP A 251 -6.97 28.88 3.16
N THR A 252 -5.86 29.47 2.74
CA THR A 252 -4.65 29.64 3.54
C THR A 252 -4.13 31.07 3.44
N ILE A 253 -3.56 31.58 4.54
CA ILE A 253 -2.95 32.91 4.58
C ILE A 253 -1.46 32.75 4.24
N ASN A 254 -1.05 33.20 3.06
CA ASN A 254 0.35 33.21 2.66
C ASN A 254 0.97 34.56 3.01
N CYS A 255 2.04 34.54 3.82
CA CYS A 255 2.80 35.72 4.22
C CYS A 255 4.16 35.72 3.50
N SER A 256 4.53 36.80 2.84
CA SER A 256 5.84 36.96 2.22
C SER A 256 6.50 38.29 2.55
N HIS A 257 7.84 38.27 2.60
CA HIS A 257 8.66 39.46 2.81
C HIS A 257 9.82 39.46 1.81
N THR A 258 9.92 40.55 1.04
CA THR A 258 10.94 40.74 0.00
C THR A 258 11.94 41.79 0.46
N SER A 259 13.22 41.46 0.30
CA SER A 259 14.39 42.27 0.61
C SER A 259 15.36 42.26 -0.57
N ASP A 260 16.44 43.05 -0.50
CA ASP A 260 17.50 43.05 -1.51
C ASP A 260 18.20 41.68 -1.66
N GLU A 261 18.11 40.81 -0.63
CA GLU A 261 18.64 39.44 -0.66
C GLU A 261 17.63 38.39 -1.20
N GLY A 262 16.39 38.81 -1.49
CA GLY A 262 15.32 37.97 -2.04
C GLY A 262 14.03 37.93 -1.20
N THR A 263 13.12 37.03 -1.56
CA THR A 263 11.80 36.85 -0.91
C THR A 263 11.78 35.62 -0.01
N ALA A 264 11.41 35.82 1.26
CA ALA A 264 11.10 34.77 2.20
C ALA A 264 9.57 34.58 2.29
N SER A 265 9.10 33.34 2.15
CA SER A 265 7.69 32.97 2.32
C SER A 265 7.50 32.22 3.64
N PHE A 266 6.50 32.64 4.41
CA PHE A 266 6.12 32.08 5.71
C PHE A 266 4.78 31.37 5.58
N GLY A 267 4.76 30.07 5.87
CA GLY A 267 3.55 29.26 5.89
C GLY A 267 2.78 29.45 7.20
N TRP A 268 1.46 29.60 7.11
CA TRP A 268 0.57 29.70 8.26
C TRP A 268 0.57 28.39 9.07
N ILE A 269 0.79 28.47 10.38
CA ILE A 269 0.94 27.28 11.25
C ILE A 269 -0.39 26.51 11.41
N ARG A 270 -1.54 27.14 11.14
CA ARG A 270 -2.84 26.44 11.03
C ARG A 270 -2.97 25.59 9.76
N GLY A 271 -2.11 25.77 8.77
CA GLY A 271 -2.20 25.12 7.47
C GLY A 271 -3.25 25.79 6.58
N HIS A 272 -4.51 25.36 6.69
CA HIS A 272 -5.64 25.87 5.91
C HIS A 272 -6.97 25.67 6.65
N LEU A 273 -8.01 26.39 6.24
CA LEU A 273 -9.39 26.23 6.72
C LEU A 273 -10.35 25.94 5.56
N PHE A 274 -11.38 25.15 5.83
CA PHE A 274 -12.46 24.78 4.89
C PHE A 274 -13.70 25.69 4.99
N ASP A 275 -13.63 26.77 5.78
CA ASP A 275 -14.65 27.82 5.83
C ASP A 275 -14.02 29.16 5.47
N TYR A 276 -14.49 29.73 4.36
CA TYR A 276 -14.09 31.04 3.87
C TYR A 276 -14.34 32.13 4.92
N SER A 277 -15.44 32.07 5.66
CA SER A 277 -15.83 33.08 6.65
C SER A 277 -14.79 33.20 7.77
N SER A 278 -14.41 32.06 8.35
CA SER A 278 -13.36 31.96 9.37
C SER A 278 -11.99 32.38 8.84
N ALA A 279 -11.66 32.00 7.60
CA ALA A 279 -10.39 32.37 6.99
C ALA A 279 -10.28 33.88 6.70
N VAL A 280 -11.37 34.50 6.20
CA VAL A 280 -11.47 35.95 5.96
C VAL A 280 -11.38 36.73 7.26
N VAL A 281 -12.10 36.37 8.32
CA VAL A 281 -12.05 37.09 9.61
C VAL A 281 -10.61 37.11 10.18
N ILE A 282 -9.89 35.99 10.06
CA ILE A 282 -8.50 35.92 10.52
C ILE A 282 -7.56 36.71 9.59
N TYR A 283 -7.81 36.69 8.28
CA TYR A 283 -7.06 37.49 7.31
C TYR A 283 -7.29 39.01 7.49
N GLU A 284 -8.52 39.45 7.73
CA GLU A 284 -8.86 40.85 8.06
C GLU A 284 -8.05 41.31 9.29
N MET A 285 -8.03 40.51 10.36
CA MET A 285 -7.20 40.79 11.54
C MET A 285 -5.71 40.94 11.19
N CYS A 286 -5.16 40.05 10.34
CA CYS A 286 -3.76 40.13 9.90
C CYS A 286 -3.47 41.35 9.00
N VAL A 287 -4.47 41.89 8.29
CA VAL A 287 -4.36 43.11 7.47
C VAL A 287 -4.56 44.38 8.31
N GLU A 288 -5.34 44.32 9.39
CA GLU A 288 -5.52 45.41 10.36
C GLU A 288 -4.26 45.64 11.23
N GLU A 289 -3.62 44.56 11.70
CA GLU A 289 -2.40 44.60 12.51
C GLU A 289 -1.20 43.86 11.87
N PRO A 290 -0.71 44.29 10.68
CA PRO A 290 0.23 43.55 9.83
C PRO A 290 1.70 43.58 10.31
N MET A 291 1.97 43.88 11.57
CA MET A 291 3.34 44.00 12.09
C MET A 291 3.90 42.63 12.50
N ALA A 292 4.70 42.01 11.63
CA ALA A 292 5.29 40.71 11.90
C ALA A 292 6.35 40.78 13.01
N THR A 293 5.99 40.23 14.17
CA THR A 293 6.87 40.14 15.35
C THR A 293 7.53 38.77 15.38
N VAL A 294 8.87 38.73 15.31
CA VAL A 294 9.63 37.48 15.45
C VAL A 294 9.52 36.97 16.90
N GLN A 295 8.77 35.89 17.09
CA GLN A 295 8.61 35.22 18.39
C GLN A 295 9.76 34.25 18.68
N ASN A 296 10.32 33.64 17.62
CA ASN A 296 11.34 32.60 17.78
C ASN A 296 12.29 32.54 16.58
N VAL A 297 13.57 32.23 16.86
CA VAL A 297 14.57 31.90 15.85
C VAL A 297 15.30 30.65 16.33
N ARG A 298 14.88 29.49 15.84
CA ARG A 298 15.45 28.19 16.22
C ARG A 298 16.50 27.80 15.19
N ASN A 299 17.75 27.70 15.62
CA ASN A 299 18.81 27.05 14.83
C ASN A 299 18.94 25.61 15.31
N GLN A 300 18.75 24.63 14.42
CA GLN A 300 18.90 23.22 14.73
C GLN A 300 19.84 22.54 13.74
N GLU A 301 20.74 21.70 14.26
CA GLU A 301 21.52 20.79 13.43
C GLU A 301 20.64 19.59 13.06
N LYS A 302 20.54 19.30 11.76
CA LYS A 302 19.64 18.29 11.21
C LYS A 302 20.45 17.24 10.45
N LEU A 303 20.52 16.05 11.03
CA LEU A 303 21.25 14.93 10.45
C LEU A 303 20.39 14.21 9.40
N LYS A 304 20.81 14.24 8.14
CA LYS A 304 20.28 13.35 7.11
C LYS A 304 21.11 12.06 7.09
N TYR A 305 20.57 11.02 7.72
CA TYR A 305 21.21 9.72 7.77
C TYR A 305 21.32 9.09 6.36
N PRO A 306 22.44 8.41 6.03
CA PRO A 306 22.58 7.61 4.82
C PRO A 306 21.75 6.31 4.93
N PRO A 307 21.54 5.57 3.83
CA PRO A 307 20.67 4.41 3.84
C PRO A 307 21.23 3.25 4.67
N TYR A 308 20.34 2.36 5.13
CA TYR A 308 20.72 1.01 5.52
C TYR A 308 21.32 0.25 4.33
N PRO A 309 22.16 -0.78 4.56
CA PRO A 309 22.56 -1.75 3.55
C PRO A 309 21.42 -2.25 2.67
N LEU A 310 21.75 -2.61 1.43
CA LEU A 310 20.78 -2.75 0.35
C LEU A 310 20.12 -4.15 0.34
N SER A 311 18.83 -4.23 0.66
CA SER A 311 18.03 -5.44 0.47
C SER A 311 17.37 -5.47 -0.93
N THR A 312 16.83 -6.63 -1.32
CA THR A 312 16.16 -6.85 -2.62
C THR A 312 15.07 -5.81 -2.90
N ILE A 313 14.23 -5.56 -1.89
CA ILE A 313 13.06 -4.69 -2.00
C ILE A 313 13.51 -3.24 -2.23
N GLU A 314 14.52 -2.77 -1.51
CA GLU A 314 15.05 -1.41 -1.66
C GLU A 314 15.84 -1.22 -2.96
N LEU A 315 16.50 -2.27 -3.49
CA LEU A 315 17.08 -2.27 -4.83
C LEU A 315 16.00 -2.04 -5.91
N GLN A 316 14.92 -2.82 -5.88
CA GLN A 316 13.79 -2.67 -6.81
C GLN A 316 13.13 -1.29 -6.70
N LYS A 317 12.85 -0.81 -5.47
CA LYS A 317 12.27 0.52 -5.20
C LYS A 317 13.15 1.65 -5.74
N ARG A 318 14.49 1.54 -5.64
CA ARG A 318 15.44 2.53 -6.19
C ARG A 318 15.56 2.46 -7.70
N ALA A 319 15.67 1.27 -8.28
CA ALA A 319 15.75 1.11 -9.73
C ALA A 319 14.48 1.61 -10.46
N SER A 320 13.30 1.37 -9.89
CA SER A 320 12.03 1.94 -10.36
C SER A 320 11.99 3.48 -10.24
N ARG A 321 12.38 4.04 -9.09
CA ARG A 321 12.35 5.50 -8.86
C ARG A 321 13.37 6.27 -9.70
N TYR A 322 14.59 5.79 -9.82
CA TYR A 322 15.69 6.51 -10.48
C TYR A 322 15.84 6.19 -11.96
N PHE A 323 15.55 4.95 -12.39
CA PHE A 323 15.82 4.49 -13.75
C PHE A 323 14.56 4.07 -14.53
N ARG A 324 13.37 4.13 -13.92
CA ARG A 324 12.11 3.57 -14.46
C ARG A 324 12.20 2.08 -14.81
N MET A 325 13.11 1.36 -14.15
CA MET A 325 13.29 -0.07 -14.33
C MET A 325 12.15 -0.82 -13.64
N SER A 326 11.55 -1.81 -14.30
CA SER A 326 10.59 -2.69 -13.62
C SER A 326 11.28 -3.55 -12.57
N SER A 327 10.53 -4.01 -11.58
CA SER A 327 10.98 -4.95 -10.55
C SER A 327 11.56 -6.23 -11.17
N GLU A 328 10.85 -6.81 -12.15
CA GLU A 328 11.30 -7.96 -12.94
C GLU A 328 12.64 -7.71 -13.65
N HIS A 329 12.74 -6.64 -14.43
CA HIS A 329 13.97 -6.34 -15.20
C HIS A 329 15.13 -5.96 -14.28
N THR A 330 14.84 -5.35 -13.14
CA THR A 330 15.83 -5.11 -12.06
C THR A 330 16.38 -6.42 -11.54
N MET A 331 15.52 -7.39 -11.20
CA MET A 331 15.97 -8.70 -10.72
C MET A 331 16.74 -9.48 -11.78
N LYS A 332 16.33 -9.40 -13.05
CA LYS A 332 17.07 -10.01 -14.16
C LYS A 332 18.48 -9.43 -14.30
N VAL A 333 18.64 -8.11 -14.32
CA VAL A 333 19.97 -7.48 -14.45
C VAL A 333 20.82 -7.71 -13.20
N ALA A 334 20.22 -7.77 -12.01
CA ALA A 334 20.93 -8.11 -10.78
C ALA A 334 21.43 -9.57 -10.78
N GLU A 335 20.60 -10.52 -11.24
CA GLU A 335 20.96 -11.93 -11.46
C GLU A 335 22.12 -12.06 -12.48
N GLU A 336 22.06 -11.32 -13.59
CA GLU A 336 23.11 -11.28 -14.61
C GLU A 336 24.45 -10.72 -14.06
N LEU A 337 24.41 -9.69 -13.19
CA LEU A 337 25.59 -9.14 -12.51
C LEU A 337 26.16 -10.08 -11.43
N TYR A 338 25.30 -10.78 -10.69
CA TYR A 338 25.68 -11.77 -9.68
C TYR A 338 26.34 -13.01 -10.31
N GLN A 339 25.75 -13.56 -11.38
CA GLN A 339 26.32 -14.72 -12.09
C GLN A 339 27.69 -14.41 -12.75
N ALA A 340 27.96 -13.14 -13.04
CA ALA A 340 29.26 -12.65 -13.51
C ALA A 340 30.22 -12.21 -12.38
N GLY A 341 29.82 -12.37 -11.11
CA GLY A 341 30.64 -12.13 -9.93
C GLY A 341 30.91 -10.66 -9.60
N PHE A 342 30.04 -9.73 -10.00
CA PHE A 342 30.21 -8.28 -9.75
C PHE A 342 29.48 -7.77 -8.51
N ILE A 343 28.37 -8.42 -8.13
CA ILE A 343 27.62 -8.13 -6.91
C ILE A 343 27.38 -9.42 -6.11
N SER A 344 27.10 -9.30 -4.83
CA SER A 344 26.57 -10.39 -4.02
C SER A 344 25.15 -10.76 -4.43
N TYR A 345 24.70 -11.93 -3.98
CA TYR A 345 23.43 -12.53 -4.34
C TYR A 345 22.23 -11.58 -4.14
N PRO A 346 21.39 -11.35 -5.17
CA PRO A 346 20.47 -10.23 -5.18
C PRO A 346 19.09 -10.54 -4.56
N ARG A 347 18.85 -11.77 -4.07
CA ARG A 347 17.59 -12.20 -3.43
C ARG A 347 17.82 -12.39 -1.92
N THR A 348 17.99 -11.28 -1.21
CA THR A 348 18.16 -11.22 0.25
C THR A 348 17.16 -10.27 0.91
N GLU A 349 16.66 -10.65 2.09
CA GLU A 349 15.90 -9.74 2.98
C GLU A 349 16.85 -8.94 3.89
N THR A 350 18.13 -9.31 3.98
CA THR A 350 19.11 -8.76 4.92
C THR A 350 19.49 -7.31 4.63
N ASP A 351 19.42 -6.46 5.66
CA ASP A 351 19.76 -5.03 5.61
C ASP A 351 20.85 -4.63 6.63
N ASN A 352 21.70 -5.59 7.03
CA ASN A 352 22.84 -5.36 7.90
C ASN A 352 24.05 -6.23 7.52
N PHE A 353 25.26 -5.69 7.70
CA PHE A 353 26.49 -6.46 7.51
C PHE A 353 26.89 -7.19 8.80
N SER A 354 27.50 -8.36 8.65
CA SER A 354 28.12 -9.07 9.77
C SER A 354 29.28 -8.23 10.35
N PRO A 355 29.49 -8.22 11.67
CA PRO A 355 30.66 -7.58 12.29
C PRO A 355 32.02 -8.09 11.78
N ASN A 356 32.03 -9.26 11.13
CA ASN A 356 33.22 -9.89 10.56
C ASN A 356 33.44 -9.55 9.06
N THR A 357 32.54 -8.79 8.42
CA THR A 357 32.70 -8.40 7.01
C THR A 357 33.80 -7.33 6.87
N ASP A 358 34.84 -7.60 6.09
CA ASP A 358 35.88 -6.61 5.77
C ASP A 358 35.38 -5.61 4.71
N LEU A 359 34.63 -4.63 5.20
CA LEU A 359 34.12 -3.51 4.42
C LEU A 359 35.24 -2.59 3.90
N HIS A 360 36.39 -2.52 4.57
CA HIS A 360 37.51 -1.67 4.14
C HIS A 360 38.16 -2.21 2.86
N SER A 361 38.37 -3.52 2.75
CA SER A 361 38.86 -4.15 1.50
C SER A 361 37.88 -3.93 0.34
N ILE A 362 36.57 -4.06 0.56
CA ILE A 362 35.56 -3.84 -0.48
C ILE A 362 35.56 -2.37 -0.95
N ILE A 363 35.76 -1.40 -0.06
CA ILE A 363 35.93 0.02 -0.45
C ILE A 363 37.25 0.24 -1.21
N HIS A 364 38.34 -0.43 -0.81
CA HIS A 364 39.65 -0.29 -1.44
C HIS A 364 39.63 -0.71 -2.91
N GLU A 365 38.89 -1.77 -3.27
CA GLU A 365 38.67 -2.13 -4.68
C GLU A 365 38.03 -1.01 -5.51
N GLN A 366 37.21 -0.15 -4.90
CA GLN A 366 36.47 0.91 -5.60
C GLN A 366 37.29 2.20 -5.83
N VAL A 367 38.48 2.33 -5.23
CA VAL A 367 39.35 3.52 -5.32
C VAL A 367 39.76 3.84 -6.76
N ALA A 368 39.86 2.84 -7.63
CA ALA A 368 40.25 3.02 -9.03
C ALA A 368 39.13 3.56 -9.94
N HIS A 369 37.89 3.71 -9.47
CA HIS A 369 36.78 4.08 -10.35
C HIS A 369 36.74 5.59 -10.68
N PRO A 370 36.64 6.03 -11.95
CA PRO A 370 36.67 7.45 -12.31
C PRO A 370 35.53 8.28 -11.67
N ASN A 371 34.34 7.70 -11.49
CA ASN A 371 33.14 8.44 -11.06
C ASN A 371 32.89 8.46 -9.54
N TRP A 372 33.66 7.69 -8.76
CA TRP A 372 33.49 7.59 -7.29
C TRP A 372 34.74 7.18 -6.50
N GLY A 373 35.86 6.84 -7.15
CA GLY A 373 37.11 6.42 -6.51
C GLY A 373 37.67 7.45 -5.54
N THR A 374 37.59 8.75 -5.88
CA THR A 374 37.93 9.85 -4.98
C THR A 374 37.07 9.89 -3.69
N TYR A 375 35.83 9.40 -3.75
CA TYR A 375 34.96 9.29 -2.57
C TYR A 375 35.28 8.03 -1.77
N ALA A 376 35.55 6.89 -2.43
CA ALA A 376 36.05 5.67 -1.78
C ALA A 376 37.39 5.92 -1.05
N GLN A 377 38.33 6.62 -1.68
CA GLN A 377 39.60 7.02 -1.08
C GLN A 377 39.41 7.90 0.18
N ARG A 378 38.41 8.80 0.16
CA ARG A 378 38.05 9.64 1.31
C ARG A 378 37.28 8.92 2.42
N LEU A 379 36.72 7.74 2.15
CA LEU A 379 36.19 6.84 3.19
C LEU A 379 37.34 6.09 3.87
N LEU A 380 38.40 5.72 3.15
CA LEU A 380 39.56 5.05 3.72
C LEU A 380 40.52 5.99 4.47
N ASP A 381 40.50 7.28 4.15
CA ASP A 381 41.30 8.32 4.80
C ASP A 381 40.81 8.62 6.24
N PRO A 382 41.62 8.36 7.28
CA PRO A 382 41.26 8.68 8.67
C PRO A 382 41.16 10.19 8.95
N GLU A 383 41.85 11.04 8.20
CA GLU A 383 41.82 12.50 8.38
C GLU A 383 40.51 13.10 7.86
N ALA A 384 39.98 12.56 6.75
CA ALA A 384 38.68 12.94 6.21
C ALA A 384 37.48 12.59 7.12
N ARG A 385 37.66 11.66 8.08
CA ARG A 385 36.65 11.23 9.09
C ARG A 385 35.28 10.83 8.50
N LEU A 386 35.25 10.45 7.23
CA LEU A 386 34.01 10.21 6.47
C LEU A 386 33.41 8.83 6.72
N TRP A 387 34.22 7.86 7.18
CA TRP A 387 33.80 6.48 7.43
C TRP A 387 32.96 6.30 8.70
N ARG A 388 32.04 5.34 8.65
CA ARG A 388 31.50 4.60 9.80
C ARG A 388 31.12 3.18 9.40
N ASN A 389 30.92 2.32 10.41
CA ASN A 389 30.17 1.09 10.21
C ASN A 389 28.71 1.39 9.79
N PRO A 390 28.17 0.70 8.77
CA PRO A 390 26.77 0.83 8.37
C PRO A 390 25.79 0.55 9.51
N SER A 391 24.63 1.21 9.46
CA SER A 391 23.53 0.95 10.41
C SER A 391 22.78 -0.32 10.04
N ASN A 392 22.24 -1.02 11.03
CA ASN A 392 21.36 -2.18 10.86
C ASN A 392 19.90 -1.69 10.68
N GLY A 393 19.18 -2.15 9.64
CA GLY A 393 17.79 -1.76 9.40
C GLY A 393 16.74 -2.64 10.10
N GLY A 394 17.13 -3.82 10.56
CA GLY A 394 16.33 -4.75 11.37
C GLY A 394 16.06 -6.11 10.73
N HIS A 395 16.44 -6.33 9.46
CA HIS A 395 16.10 -7.52 8.69
C HIS A 395 17.34 -8.37 8.38
N ASP A 396 17.20 -9.69 8.52
CA ASP A 396 18.29 -10.66 8.38
C ASP A 396 17.69 -12.03 8.04
N ASP A 397 17.99 -12.55 6.84
CA ASP A 397 17.51 -13.85 6.35
C ASP A 397 18.33 -15.05 6.84
N LYS A 398 19.45 -14.80 7.55
CA LYS A 398 20.40 -15.80 8.07
C LYS A 398 21.11 -16.63 6.99
N ALA A 399 21.01 -16.25 5.72
CA ALA A 399 21.66 -16.93 4.59
C ALA A 399 22.64 -16.02 3.83
N HIS A 400 22.30 -14.74 3.67
CA HIS A 400 22.99 -13.81 2.78
C HIS A 400 23.33 -12.45 3.43
N PRO A 401 24.47 -11.84 3.07
CA PRO A 401 24.74 -10.44 3.35
C PRO A 401 23.93 -9.54 2.41
N PRO A 402 23.76 -8.24 2.75
CA PRO A 402 23.12 -7.24 1.88
C PRO A 402 23.80 -7.15 0.51
N ILE A 403 23.06 -6.65 -0.48
CA ILE A 403 23.52 -6.51 -1.87
C ILE A 403 24.66 -5.47 -1.93
N HIS A 404 25.86 -5.93 -2.25
CA HIS A 404 27.09 -5.13 -2.26
C HIS A 404 27.98 -5.52 -3.45
N PRO A 405 28.93 -4.65 -3.89
CA PRO A 405 29.86 -5.00 -4.94
C PRO A 405 30.89 -6.02 -4.43
N THR A 406 31.14 -7.07 -5.21
CA THR A 406 32.03 -8.18 -4.85
C THR A 406 33.27 -8.29 -5.76
N LYS A 407 33.35 -7.38 -6.74
CA LYS A 407 34.47 -7.22 -7.68
C LYS A 407 34.41 -5.83 -8.32
N PHE A 408 35.54 -5.15 -8.43
CA PHE A 408 35.67 -3.92 -9.22
C PHE A 408 35.41 -4.10 -10.73
N SER A 409 34.72 -3.13 -11.34
CA SER A 409 34.74 -2.87 -12.78
C SER A 409 34.46 -1.38 -13.08
N ALA A 410 35.02 -0.88 -14.18
CA ALA A 410 34.66 0.41 -14.78
C ALA A 410 33.59 0.27 -15.89
N GLY A 411 33.07 -0.96 -16.10
CA GLY A 411 32.08 -1.32 -17.10
C GLY A 411 32.64 -2.29 -18.14
N GLU A 412 32.01 -3.47 -18.24
CA GLU A 412 32.40 -4.49 -19.21
C GLU A 412 31.89 -4.19 -20.64
N THR A 413 32.52 -4.81 -21.65
CA THR A 413 32.17 -4.61 -23.06
C THR A 413 30.80 -5.17 -23.45
N ASN A 414 30.27 -6.13 -22.70
CA ASN A 414 28.94 -6.73 -22.89
C ASN A 414 27.83 -6.07 -22.04
N TRP A 415 28.15 -5.11 -21.17
CA TRP A 415 27.16 -4.48 -20.30
C TRP A 415 26.25 -3.51 -21.05
N THR A 416 24.93 -3.74 -20.93
CA THR A 416 23.91 -2.76 -21.34
C THR A 416 23.93 -1.54 -20.40
N ASP A 417 23.30 -0.45 -20.82
CA ASP A 417 23.10 0.75 -19.98
C ASP A 417 22.43 0.42 -18.63
N ASN A 418 21.51 -0.55 -18.62
CA ASN A 418 20.88 -1.04 -17.39
C ASN A 418 21.87 -1.75 -16.44
N HIS A 419 22.83 -2.52 -16.96
CA HIS A 419 23.89 -3.13 -16.13
C HIS A 419 24.73 -2.04 -15.46
N LYS A 420 25.15 -1.04 -16.23
CA LYS A 420 25.96 0.10 -15.75
C LYS A 420 25.23 0.86 -14.63
N LYS A 421 23.97 1.23 -14.87
CA LYS A 421 23.10 1.90 -13.89
C LYS A 421 22.88 1.08 -12.62
N LEU A 422 22.65 -0.23 -12.73
CA LEU A 422 22.36 -1.06 -11.56
C LEU A 422 23.62 -1.36 -10.74
N TYR A 423 24.76 -1.63 -11.38
CA TYR A 423 26.05 -1.75 -10.69
C TYR A 423 26.46 -0.43 -10.02
N GLU A 424 26.34 0.71 -10.71
CA GLU A 424 26.60 2.04 -10.12
C GLU A 424 25.67 2.33 -8.93
N LEU A 425 24.40 1.93 -8.98
CA LEU A 425 23.49 2.04 -7.84
C LEU A 425 23.95 1.20 -6.65
N VAL A 426 24.31 -0.07 -6.85
CA VAL A 426 24.80 -0.95 -5.78
C VAL A 426 26.08 -0.40 -5.15
N VAL A 427 27.07 0.00 -5.98
CA VAL A 427 28.34 0.55 -5.48
C VAL A 427 28.12 1.88 -4.74
N ARG A 428 27.38 2.84 -5.31
CA ARG A 428 27.12 4.13 -4.64
C ARG A 428 26.30 3.97 -3.37
N HIS A 429 25.35 3.04 -3.32
CA HIS A 429 24.57 2.75 -2.11
C HIS A 429 25.44 2.14 -1.01
N PHE A 430 26.34 1.21 -1.37
CA PHE A 430 27.33 0.62 -0.46
C PHE A 430 28.29 1.69 0.12
N LEU A 431 28.88 2.53 -0.74
CA LEU A 431 29.74 3.63 -0.29
C LEU A 431 28.96 4.65 0.57
N ALA A 432 27.67 4.85 0.32
CA ALA A 432 26.83 5.74 1.11
C ALA A 432 26.46 5.17 2.50
N CYS A 433 26.13 3.88 2.62
CA CYS A 433 25.80 3.30 3.94
C CYS A 433 27.01 3.28 4.90
N CYS A 434 28.22 3.23 4.32
CA CYS A 434 29.51 3.34 5.00
C CYS A 434 29.93 4.80 5.36
N SER A 435 29.19 5.81 4.93
CA SER A 435 29.52 7.23 5.17
C SER A 435 28.94 7.75 6.48
N GLN A 436 29.51 8.81 7.06
CA GLN A 436 28.85 9.62 8.10
C GLN A 436 27.53 10.26 7.59
N PRO A 437 26.59 10.62 8.47
CA PRO A 437 25.41 11.42 8.12
C PRO A 437 25.77 12.77 7.50
N ALA A 438 24.93 13.24 6.57
CA ALA A 438 25.06 14.60 6.08
C ALA A 438 24.49 15.57 7.12
N VAL A 439 25.35 16.46 7.61
CA VAL A 439 25.01 17.50 8.59
C VAL A 439 24.44 18.72 7.87
N GLY A 440 23.17 19.05 8.11
CA GLY A 440 22.55 20.30 7.67
C GLY A 440 22.30 21.23 8.86
N ALA A 441 22.25 22.55 8.60
CA ALA A 441 21.75 23.53 9.55
C ALA A 441 20.37 24.01 9.08
N GLU A 442 19.36 23.83 9.91
CA GLU A 442 17.99 24.31 9.67
C GLU A 442 17.71 25.46 10.64
N THR A 443 17.60 26.67 10.11
CA THR A 443 17.13 27.85 10.85
C THR A 443 15.64 28.00 10.58
N THR A 444 14.80 27.91 11.59
CA THR A 444 13.35 28.18 11.49
C THR A 444 13.01 29.45 12.25
N VAL A 445 12.32 30.38 11.58
CA VAL A 445 11.83 31.63 12.15
C VAL A 445 10.32 31.50 12.35
N GLU A 446 9.85 31.71 13.57
CA GLU A 446 8.42 31.75 13.94
C GLU A 446 8.03 33.21 14.16
N ILE A 447 7.04 33.71 13.42
CA ILE A 447 6.51 35.07 13.51
C ILE A 447 5.05 35.06 13.98
N ASP A 448 4.65 36.14 14.65
CA ASP A 448 3.26 36.45 15.00
C ASP A 448 2.80 37.70 14.24
N ILE A 449 1.59 37.64 13.68
CA ILE A 449 0.86 38.76 13.07
C ILE A 449 -0.55 38.70 13.64
N ALA A 450 -1.01 39.75 14.33
CA ALA A 450 -2.34 39.82 14.96
C ALA A 450 -2.73 38.62 15.87
N GLY A 451 -1.75 37.92 16.47
CA GLY A 451 -1.97 36.70 17.26
C GLY A 451 -2.00 35.39 16.46
N GLU A 452 -1.80 35.45 15.14
CA GLU A 452 -1.65 34.29 14.26
C GLU A 452 -0.19 33.99 13.97
N GLN A 453 0.13 32.69 13.93
CA GLN A 453 1.51 32.22 13.83
C GLN A 453 1.85 31.71 12.43
N PHE A 454 3.02 32.11 11.93
CA PHE A 454 3.56 31.67 10.64
C PHE A 454 5.01 31.23 10.83
N ASN A 455 5.52 30.33 9.99
CA ASN A 455 6.93 29.95 10.00
C ASN A 455 7.57 29.90 8.61
N ALA A 456 8.87 30.19 8.57
CA ALA A 456 9.73 29.99 7.42
C ALA A 456 11.03 29.30 7.87
N SER A 457 11.72 28.61 6.97
CA SER A 457 13.06 28.08 7.23
C SER A 457 14.10 28.68 6.28
N GLY A 458 15.05 29.43 6.83
CA GLY A 458 16.02 30.28 6.12
C GLY A 458 16.82 31.17 7.08
N ARG A 459 17.82 31.90 6.57
CA ARG A 459 18.63 32.84 7.37
C ARG A 459 17.87 34.14 7.70
N VAL A 460 18.37 34.87 8.70
CA VAL A 460 17.55 35.61 9.67
C VAL A 460 17.27 37.08 9.30
N VAL A 461 16.02 37.50 9.47
CA VAL A 461 15.58 38.90 9.63
C VAL A 461 14.91 39.04 11.01
N LEU A 462 15.04 40.20 11.68
CA LEU A 462 14.72 40.34 13.12
C LEU A 462 13.35 40.97 13.44
N ALA A 463 12.79 41.80 12.56
CA ALA A 463 11.42 42.30 12.59
C ALA A 463 11.10 42.98 11.25
N PHE A 464 9.86 42.87 10.76
CA PHE A 464 9.47 43.46 9.47
C PHE A 464 7.95 43.69 9.37
N VAL A 465 7.52 44.40 8.33
CA VAL A 465 6.13 44.37 7.84
C VAL A 465 6.15 43.47 6.58
N PRO A 466 5.24 42.48 6.43
CA PRO A 466 5.17 41.65 5.23
C PRO A 466 5.04 42.51 3.98
N THR A 467 5.74 42.12 2.92
CA THR A 467 5.62 42.77 1.61
C THR A 467 4.33 42.36 0.92
N THR A 468 3.83 41.15 1.23
CA THR A 468 2.50 40.71 0.78
C THR A 468 1.90 39.74 1.80
N LEU A 469 0.61 39.92 2.06
CA LEU A 469 -0.27 38.92 2.67
C LEU A 469 -1.33 38.60 1.63
N THR A 470 -1.56 37.32 1.32
CA THR A 470 -2.66 36.88 0.46
C THR A 470 -3.50 35.82 1.15
N LEU A 471 -4.81 35.84 0.89
CA LEU A 471 -5.72 34.75 1.22
C LEU A 471 -5.88 33.88 -0.03
N ASP A 472 -5.05 32.86 -0.16
CA ASP A 472 -5.03 32.00 -1.34
C ASP A 472 -6.05 30.87 -1.17
N SER A 473 -6.88 30.64 -2.19
CA SER A 473 -7.73 29.46 -2.28
C SER A 473 -6.97 28.27 -2.88
N GLY A 474 -7.30 27.08 -2.39
CA GLY A 474 -6.77 25.80 -2.84
C GLY A 474 -7.88 24.75 -2.91
N MET A 475 -7.52 23.58 -3.45
CA MET A 475 -8.42 22.43 -3.61
C MET A 475 -7.72 21.20 -3.07
N THR A 476 -8.42 20.37 -2.28
CA THR A 476 -7.91 19.04 -1.92
C THR A 476 -7.73 18.20 -3.18
N ARG A 477 -6.69 17.37 -3.20
CA ARG A 477 -6.36 16.50 -4.34
C ARG A 477 -6.23 15.05 -3.89
N PRO A 478 -6.68 14.08 -4.69
CA PRO A 478 -6.54 12.66 -4.36
C PRO A 478 -5.07 12.22 -4.36
N PRO A 479 -4.73 11.11 -3.69
CA PRO A 479 -3.41 10.50 -3.81
C PRO A 479 -3.13 10.06 -5.26
N PRO A 480 -1.86 10.07 -5.72
CA PRO A 480 -1.53 9.57 -7.05
C PRO A 480 -1.70 8.05 -7.15
N LEU A 481 -2.01 7.57 -8.36
CA LEU A 481 -1.90 6.17 -8.76
C LEU A 481 -0.53 5.60 -8.34
N LEU A 482 -0.51 4.40 -7.77
CA LEU A 482 0.69 3.75 -7.26
C LEU A 482 1.74 3.60 -8.36
N ALA A 483 2.95 4.13 -8.16
CA ALA A 483 4.10 3.72 -8.94
C ALA A 483 4.59 2.33 -8.50
N GLU A 484 5.42 1.67 -9.31
CA GLU A 484 5.93 0.33 -8.99
C GLU A 484 6.74 0.28 -7.67
N ALA A 485 7.52 1.30 -7.36
CA ALA A 485 8.19 1.43 -6.06
C ALA A 485 7.24 1.70 -4.87
N ASP A 486 5.99 2.06 -5.12
CA ASP A 486 4.97 2.32 -4.09
C ASP A 486 4.09 1.08 -3.89
N LEU A 487 3.73 0.37 -4.96
CA LEU A 487 3.09 -0.95 -4.90
C LEU A 487 3.98 -1.97 -4.18
N LEU A 488 5.28 -2.00 -4.50
CA LEU A 488 6.26 -2.78 -3.73
C LEU A 488 6.25 -2.39 -2.25
N GLY A 489 6.12 -1.10 -1.92
CA GLY A 489 5.98 -0.61 -0.54
C GLY A 489 4.68 -1.07 0.16
N CYS A 490 3.58 -1.21 -0.58
CA CYS A 490 2.33 -1.78 -0.05
C CYS A 490 2.46 -3.28 0.25
N MET A 491 3.08 -4.05 -0.66
CA MET A 491 3.33 -5.49 -0.49
C MET A 491 4.27 -5.78 0.68
N ASP A 492 5.38 -5.02 0.76
CA ASP A 492 6.39 -4.97 1.83
C ASP A 492 5.73 -4.69 3.19
N LYS A 493 5.00 -3.56 3.33
CA LYS A 493 4.28 -3.20 4.55
C LYS A 493 3.22 -4.22 4.98
N ALA A 494 2.66 -4.98 4.04
CA ALA A 494 1.65 -6.00 4.30
C ALA A 494 2.21 -7.42 4.51
N GLY A 495 3.52 -7.63 4.30
CA GLY A 495 4.15 -8.95 4.40
C GLY A 495 3.61 -9.96 3.39
N ILE A 496 3.41 -9.57 2.12
CA ILE A 496 3.01 -10.47 1.03
C ILE A 496 4.05 -10.48 -0.10
N GLY A 497 4.30 -11.64 -0.72
CA GLY A 497 5.32 -11.76 -1.77
C GLY A 497 6.75 -11.74 -1.23
N THR A 498 6.94 -12.30 -0.03
CA THR A 498 8.25 -12.51 0.62
C THR A 498 9.17 -13.42 -0.22
N ASP A 499 10.40 -13.67 0.24
CA ASP A 499 11.40 -14.47 -0.49
C ASP A 499 11.66 -13.91 -1.92
N ALA A 500 11.72 -12.57 -2.01
CA ALA A 500 11.87 -11.79 -3.24
C ALA A 500 10.76 -11.94 -4.32
N THR A 501 9.65 -12.66 -4.07
CA THR A 501 8.66 -13.03 -5.09
C THR A 501 7.75 -11.89 -5.59
N MET A 502 7.77 -10.70 -4.99
CA MET A 502 6.90 -9.57 -5.37
C MET A 502 6.89 -9.26 -6.88
N HIS A 503 8.07 -9.29 -7.52
CA HIS A 503 8.22 -9.00 -8.95
C HIS A 503 7.42 -9.95 -9.85
N ASP A 504 7.37 -11.25 -9.52
CA ASP A 504 6.58 -12.24 -10.25
C ASP A 504 5.07 -12.00 -10.10
N HIS A 505 4.62 -11.54 -8.93
CA HIS A 505 3.19 -11.22 -8.71
C HIS A 505 2.76 -9.97 -9.46
N ILE A 506 3.59 -8.92 -9.46
CA ILE A 506 3.38 -7.71 -10.27
C ILE A 506 3.37 -8.06 -11.77
N LYS A 507 4.33 -8.86 -12.24
CA LYS A 507 4.37 -9.34 -13.63
C LYS A 507 3.10 -10.11 -14.01
N LYS A 508 2.64 -11.04 -13.17
CA LYS A 508 1.42 -11.84 -13.40
C LYS A 508 0.15 -11.00 -13.53
N LEU A 509 0.07 -9.79 -12.95
CA LEU A 509 -1.07 -8.89 -13.15
C LEU A 509 -1.08 -8.22 -14.53
N LEU A 510 0.11 -7.91 -15.06
CA LEU A 510 0.28 -7.34 -16.39
C LEU A 510 0.09 -8.41 -17.47
N ASP A 511 0.73 -9.59 -17.31
CA ASP A 511 0.59 -10.76 -18.19
C ASP A 511 -0.86 -11.28 -18.32
N ARG A 512 -1.74 -10.90 -17.37
CA ARG A 512 -3.16 -11.32 -17.30
C ARG A 512 -4.14 -10.18 -17.58
N CYS A 513 -3.65 -9.01 -17.98
CA CYS A 513 -4.47 -7.84 -18.28
C CYS A 513 -5.45 -7.43 -17.15
N TYR A 514 -5.05 -7.60 -15.88
CA TYR A 514 -5.83 -7.15 -14.71
C TYR A 514 -5.46 -5.74 -14.28
N ALA A 515 -4.23 -5.33 -14.58
CA ALA A 515 -3.78 -3.95 -14.48
C ALA A 515 -3.00 -3.58 -15.74
N THR A 516 -2.93 -2.29 -16.03
CA THR A 516 -2.00 -1.69 -16.99
C THR A 516 -0.95 -0.87 -16.23
N LYS A 517 0.21 -0.64 -16.85
CA LYS A 517 1.27 0.20 -16.30
C LYS A 517 1.68 1.25 -17.34
N ASP A 518 1.67 2.52 -16.95
CA ASP A 518 2.00 3.64 -17.82
C ASP A 518 3.52 3.85 -17.99
N ALA A 519 3.91 4.78 -18.86
CA ALA A 519 5.31 5.15 -19.09
C ALA A 519 6.00 5.77 -17.84
N ASN A 520 5.23 6.23 -16.86
CA ASN A 520 5.72 6.72 -15.57
C ASN A 520 5.82 5.62 -14.50
N THR A 521 5.63 4.34 -14.88
CA THR A 521 5.59 3.15 -14.02
C THR A 521 4.43 3.13 -13.01
N ARG A 522 3.32 3.85 -13.29
CA ARG A 522 2.10 3.87 -12.47
C ARG A 522 1.07 2.86 -12.94
N PHE A 523 0.36 2.24 -12.01
CA PHE A 523 -0.69 1.27 -12.30
C PHE A 523 -2.09 1.87 -12.35
N SER A 524 -2.90 1.38 -13.28
CA SER A 524 -4.36 1.48 -13.28
C SER A 524 -4.95 0.07 -13.39
N PRO A 525 -6.07 -0.25 -12.72
CA PRO A 525 -6.77 -1.50 -13.00
C PRO A 525 -7.34 -1.49 -14.43
N THR A 526 -7.59 -2.68 -14.98
CA THR A 526 -8.51 -2.81 -16.13
C THR A 526 -9.92 -3.04 -15.63
N ASN A 527 -10.92 -2.85 -16.50
CA ASN A 527 -12.32 -3.24 -16.24
C ASN A 527 -12.43 -4.69 -15.71
N LEU A 528 -11.58 -5.60 -16.21
CA LEU A 528 -11.56 -7.01 -15.79
C LEU A 528 -10.99 -7.17 -14.38
N GLY A 529 -9.90 -6.46 -14.05
CA GLY A 529 -9.32 -6.47 -12.71
C GLY A 529 -10.24 -5.84 -11.67
N GLU A 530 -10.87 -4.71 -12.00
CA GLU A 530 -11.82 -4.02 -11.14
C GLU A 530 -13.09 -4.85 -10.91
N ALA A 531 -13.67 -5.44 -11.97
CA ALA A 531 -14.83 -6.32 -11.86
C ALA A 531 -14.57 -7.57 -10.99
N LEU A 532 -13.36 -8.14 -11.05
CA LEU A 532 -12.98 -9.26 -10.19
C LEU A 532 -12.86 -8.84 -8.72
N VAL A 533 -12.19 -7.72 -8.42
CA VAL A 533 -12.08 -7.23 -7.03
C VAL A 533 -13.46 -6.86 -6.47
N MET A 534 -14.26 -6.09 -7.22
CA MET A 534 -15.63 -5.70 -6.86
C MET A 534 -16.53 -6.92 -6.63
N GLY A 535 -16.50 -7.92 -7.53
CA GLY A 535 -17.36 -9.09 -7.45
C GLY A 535 -17.04 -10.05 -6.30
N TYR A 536 -15.81 -10.04 -5.78
CA TYR A 536 -15.46 -10.75 -4.54
C TYR A 536 -15.68 -9.88 -3.29
N ASP A 537 -15.44 -8.57 -3.35
CA ASP A 537 -15.71 -7.64 -2.24
C ASP A 537 -17.20 -7.61 -1.87
N GLU A 538 -18.09 -7.55 -2.86
CA GLU A 538 -19.55 -7.59 -2.66
C GLU A 538 -20.09 -8.91 -2.07
N MET A 539 -19.25 -9.95 -1.91
CA MET A 539 -19.60 -11.16 -1.15
C MET A 539 -19.47 -10.96 0.37
N GLY A 540 -18.87 -9.85 0.84
CA GLY A 540 -18.62 -9.58 2.25
C GLY A 540 -17.34 -10.21 2.80
N TYR A 541 -16.47 -10.75 1.92
CA TYR A 541 -15.19 -11.34 2.28
C TYR A 541 -14.05 -10.58 1.62
N GLU A 542 -13.18 -10.00 2.44
CA GLU A 542 -12.00 -9.21 2.03
C GLU A 542 -10.87 -10.07 1.41
N LEU A 543 -11.17 -10.94 0.43
CA LEU A 543 -10.19 -11.80 -0.25
C LEU A 543 -9.12 -11.00 -1.01
N TRP A 544 -9.43 -9.76 -1.38
CA TRP A 544 -8.50 -8.81 -2.01
C TRP A 544 -7.64 -8.05 -0.99
N LYS A 545 -7.91 -8.15 0.32
CA LYS A 545 -7.00 -7.60 1.35
C LYS A 545 -5.86 -8.59 1.60
N PRO A 546 -4.66 -8.11 1.97
CA PRO A 546 -3.48 -8.95 2.12
C PRO A 546 -3.53 -9.94 3.30
N TYR A 547 -4.47 -9.80 4.24
CA TYR A 547 -4.44 -10.47 5.55
C TYR A 547 -4.29 -12.00 5.47
N LEU A 548 -5.11 -12.65 4.62
CA LEU A 548 -5.06 -14.10 4.45
C LEU A 548 -3.70 -14.57 3.90
N ARG A 549 -3.13 -13.84 2.92
CA ARG A 549 -1.83 -14.17 2.38
C ARG A 549 -0.70 -13.90 3.37
N SER A 550 -0.76 -12.78 4.09
CA SER A 550 0.24 -12.40 5.11
C SER A 550 0.37 -13.48 6.20
N MET A 551 -0.76 -14.06 6.63
CA MET A 551 -0.76 -15.21 7.54
C MET A 551 -0.12 -16.46 6.91
N MET A 552 -0.37 -16.73 5.61
CA MET A 552 0.28 -17.84 4.91
C MET A 552 1.81 -17.64 4.80
N GLU A 553 2.30 -16.45 4.47
CA GLU A 553 3.75 -16.17 4.42
C GLU A 553 4.39 -16.35 5.82
N ALA A 554 3.71 -15.90 6.88
CA ALA A 554 4.16 -16.08 8.27
C ALA A 554 4.20 -17.57 8.69
N ASP A 555 3.25 -18.38 8.24
CA ASP A 555 3.22 -19.82 8.48
C ASP A 555 4.30 -20.56 7.67
N MET A 556 4.55 -20.16 6.42
CA MET A 556 5.67 -20.71 5.63
C MET A 556 7.03 -20.31 6.20
N LYS A 557 7.17 -19.07 6.73
CA LYS A 557 8.34 -18.66 7.53
C LYS A 557 8.48 -19.51 8.79
N SER A 558 7.37 -19.88 9.44
CA SER A 558 7.33 -20.79 10.61
C SER A 558 7.77 -22.23 10.28
N VAL A 559 7.44 -22.76 9.09
CA VAL A 559 8.01 -24.03 8.61
C VAL A 559 9.52 -23.91 8.42
N SER A 560 10.01 -22.80 7.83
CA SER A 560 11.44 -22.62 7.55
C SER A 560 12.33 -22.58 8.80
N ILE A 561 11.77 -22.22 9.96
CA ILE A 561 12.44 -22.21 11.28
C ILE A 561 12.05 -23.41 12.17
N GLY A 562 11.20 -24.32 11.67
CA GLY A 562 10.80 -25.55 12.38
C GLY A 562 9.83 -25.35 13.55
N THR A 563 9.13 -24.21 13.64
CA THR A 563 8.11 -23.96 14.69
C THR A 563 6.72 -24.49 14.31
N LYS A 564 6.47 -24.73 13.02
CA LYS A 564 5.28 -25.43 12.49
C LYS A 564 5.69 -26.53 11.52
N SER A 565 4.82 -27.54 11.34
CA SER A 565 5.03 -28.58 10.33
C SER A 565 4.41 -28.22 8.97
N LYS A 566 5.01 -28.68 7.87
CA LYS A 566 4.46 -28.54 6.51
C LYS A 566 3.02 -29.04 6.40
N SER A 567 2.72 -30.19 7.01
CA SER A 567 1.37 -30.79 7.02
C SER A 567 0.33 -29.94 7.76
N GLU A 568 0.69 -29.39 8.92
CA GLU A 568 -0.16 -28.51 9.73
C GLU A 568 -0.47 -27.20 8.98
N VAL A 569 0.54 -26.58 8.35
CA VAL A 569 0.35 -25.36 7.57
C VAL A 569 -0.53 -25.62 6.34
N LEU A 570 -0.32 -26.74 5.65
CA LEU A 570 -1.18 -27.15 4.53
C LEU A 570 -2.63 -27.36 4.98
N GLU A 571 -2.87 -28.16 6.02
CA GLU A 571 -4.22 -28.46 6.51
C GLU A 571 -4.98 -27.18 6.90
N ASN A 572 -4.37 -26.32 7.72
CA ASN A 572 -4.99 -25.07 8.17
C ASN A 572 -5.28 -24.09 7.01
N CYS A 573 -4.28 -23.82 6.16
CA CYS A 573 -4.43 -22.86 5.05
C CYS A 573 -5.45 -23.32 4.01
N LEU A 574 -5.44 -24.62 3.67
CA LEU A 574 -6.35 -25.20 2.70
C LEU A 574 -7.77 -25.33 3.24
N GLN A 575 -7.95 -25.63 4.54
CA GLN A 575 -9.27 -25.61 5.18
C GLN A 575 -9.88 -24.21 5.15
N GLN A 576 -9.11 -23.18 5.53
CA GLN A 576 -9.58 -21.79 5.52
C GLN A 576 -9.97 -21.33 4.11
N MET A 577 -9.10 -21.55 3.12
CA MET A 577 -9.40 -21.14 1.74
C MET A 577 -10.48 -21.99 1.07
N LYS A 578 -10.69 -23.24 1.48
CA LYS A 578 -11.84 -24.04 1.03
C LYS A 578 -13.16 -23.47 1.55
N ALA A 579 -13.20 -22.96 2.78
CA ALA A 579 -14.39 -22.28 3.30
C ALA A 579 -14.72 -21.02 2.47
N CYS A 580 -13.73 -20.16 2.24
CA CYS A 580 -13.88 -18.98 1.36
C CYS A 580 -14.30 -19.35 -0.07
N PHE A 581 -13.75 -20.43 -0.63
CA PHE A 581 -14.11 -20.92 -1.96
C PHE A 581 -15.58 -21.40 -2.04
N LEU A 582 -16.03 -22.16 -1.03
CA LEU A 582 -17.39 -22.69 -0.99
C LEU A 582 -18.43 -21.57 -0.83
N ASP A 583 -18.12 -20.55 -0.03
CA ASP A 583 -18.96 -19.37 0.09
C ASP A 583 -19.01 -18.56 -1.22
N ALA A 584 -17.85 -18.22 -1.81
CA ALA A 584 -17.81 -17.48 -3.07
C ALA A 584 -18.53 -18.21 -4.23
N ARG A 585 -18.61 -19.54 -4.16
CA ARG A 585 -19.38 -20.38 -5.08
C ARG A 585 -20.90 -20.33 -4.83
N ALA A 586 -21.33 -20.08 -3.58
CA ALA A 586 -22.73 -19.81 -3.26
C ALA A 586 -23.12 -18.37 -3.66
N ASN A 587 -22.31 -17.38 -3.26
CA ASN A 587 -22.51 -15.95 -3.55
C ASN A 587 -22.11 -15.52 -4.98
N LYS A 588 -21.87 -16.49 -5.87
CA LYS A 588 -21.38 -16.33 -7.26
C LYS A 588 -22.10 -15.30 -8.12
N VAL A 589 -23.36 -14.95 -7.78
CA VAL A 589 -24.15 -13.92 -8.46
C VAL A 589 -23.42 -12.57 -8.45
N LYS A 590 -22.69 -12.26 -7.37
CA LYS A 590 -21.88 -11.03 -7.25
C LYS A 590 -20.80 -10.87 -8.31
N LEU A 591 -20.23 -11.98 -8.80
CA LEU A 591 -19.31 -11.95 -9.95
C LEU A 591 -20.04 -11.65 -11.26
N PHE A 592 -21.32 -12.04 -11.44
CA PHE A 592 -22.12 -11.64 -12.61
C PHE A 592 -22.55 -10.18 -12.54
N ASP A 593 -22.92 -9.68 -11.34
CA ASP A 593 -23.35 -8.30 -11.14
C ASP A 593 -22.18 -7.32 -11.40
N ALA A 594 -21.00 -7.64 -10.84
CA ALA A 594 -19.78 -6.87 -11.08
C ALA A 594 -19.30 -6.96 -12.53
N MET A 595 -19.25 -8.15 -13.15
CA MET A 595 -18.89 -8.26 -14.58
C MET A 595 -19.90 -7.53 -15.48
N GLY A 596 -21.21 -7.63 -15.19
CA GLY A 596 -22.26 -6.93 -15.93
C GLY A 596 -22.23 -5.40 -15.80
N THR A 597 -21.45 -4.84 -14.87
CA THR A 597 -21.19 -3.40 -14.80
C THR A 597 -20.27 -2.93 -15.93
N PHE A 598 -19.38 -3.81 -16.43
CA PHE A 598 -18.34 -3.46 -17.40
C PHE A 598 -18.43 -4.19 -18.76
N PHE A 599 -19.04 -5.39 -18.80
CA PHE A 599 -19.05 -6.28 -19.96
C PHE A 599 -20.47 -6.69 -20.38
N ALA A 600 -20.70 -6.79 -21.69
CA ALA A 600 -21.96 -7.29 -22.23
C ALA A 600 -22.09 -8.81 -22.00
N ARG A 601 -23.31 -9.30 -21.75
CA ARG A 601 -23.58 -10.75 -21.64
C ARG A 601 -23.48 -11.43 -23.01
N SER A 602 -22.86 -12.60 -23.05
CA SER A 602 -22.76 -13.44 -24.24
C SER A 602 -24.13 -14.01 -24.63
N SER A 603 -24.53 -13.83 -25.88
CA SER A 603 -25.87 -14.14 -26.38
C SER A 603 -26.09 -15.64 -26.65
N ARG A 604 -26.39 -16.40 -25.59
CA ARG A 604 -27.11 -17.68 -25.69
C ARG A 604 -28.57 -17.50 -25.25
N PRO A 605 -29.56 -18.09 -25.96
CA PRO A 605 -30.97 -17.87 -25.66
C PRO A 605 -31.40 -18.63 -24.39
N VAL A 606 -31.44 -17.91 -23.27
CA VAL A 606 -32.36 -18.24 -22.17
C VAL A 606 -33.72 -17.66 -22.56
N ASN A 607 -34.78 -18.46 -22.46
CA ASN A 607 -36.14 -18.01 -22.76
C ASN A 607 -36.69 -17.13 -21.63
N GLU A 608 -36.29 -15.86 -21.60
CA GLU A 608 -37.01 -14.80 -20.88
C GLU A 608 -37.70 -13.89 -21.90
N THR A 609 -39.03 -13.78 -21.75
CA THR A 609 -39.89 -13.12 -22.73
C THR A 609 -39.94 -11.61 -22.54
N GLN A 610 -39.80 -10.90 -23.66
CA GLN A 610 -40.32 -9.54 -23.93
C GLN A 610 -39.57 -8.36 -23.27
N ASN A 611 -38.82 -7.67 -24.14
CA ASN A 611 -38.69 -6.21 -24.27
C ASN A 611 -38.87 -5.34 -23.01
N SER A 612 -37.78 -4.69 -22.60
CA SER A 612 -37.83 -3.30 -22.14
C SER A 612 -37.03 -2.41 -23.11
N ILE A 613 -37.41 -1.15 -23.26
CA ILE A 613 -36.71 -0.19 -24.12
C ILE A 613 -35.65 0.49 -23.25
N GLU A 614 -34.38 0.08 -23.32
CA GLU A 614 -33.32 0.72 -22.52
C GLU A 614 -32.89 2.09 -23.06
N THR A 615 -33.08 2.32 -24.37
CA THR A 615 -32.73 3.56 -25.08
C THR A 615 -33.68 4.70 -24.69
N VAL A 616 -33.13 5.79 -24.16
CA VAL A 616 -33.89 6.98 -23.74
C VAL A 616 -33.92 8.05 -24.83
N ARG A 617 -32.78 8.36 -25.46
CA ARG A 617 -32.65 9.38 -26.52
C ARG A 617 -31.30 9.30 -27.25
N PRO A 618 -31.16 9.92 -28.44
CA PRO A 618 -29.85 10.27 -28.98
C PRO A 618 -29.08 11.25 -28.07
N CYS A 619 -27.76 11.08 -28.02
CA CYS A 619 -26.83 11.88 -27.22
C CYS A 619 -26.73 13.31 -27.75
N ALA A 620 -27.10 14.30 -26.93
CA ALA A 620 -27.14 15.72 -27.33
C ALA A 620 -25.78 16.34 -27.72
N ALA A 621 -24.65 15.65 -27.47
CA ALA A 621 -23.31 16.14 -27.79
C ALA A 621 -22.79 15.68 -29.18
N CYS A 622 -23.29 14.55 -29.71
CA CYS A 622 -22.84 13.99 -31.00
C CYS A 622 -23.98 13.59 -31.95
N ASN A 623 -25.22 13.45 -31.46
CA ASN A 623 -26.40 12.88 -32.14
C ASN A 623 -26.26 11.44 -32.70
N GLU A 624 -25.05 10.87 -32.76
CA GLU A 624 -24.79 9.52 -33.31
C GLU A 624 -24.93 8.39 -32.28
N SER A 625 -24.70 8.67 -30.99
CA SER A 625 -24.71 7.64 -29.92
C SER A 625 -26.02 7.66 -29.13
N GLU A 626 -26.51 6.48 -28.72
CA GLU A 626 -27.68 6.35 -27.86
C GLU A 626 -27.36 6.57 -26.37
N MET A 627 -28.33 7.10 -25.62
CA MET A 627 -28.28 7.25 -24.16
C MET A 627 -29.19 6.24 -23.49
N PHE A 628 -28.68 5.59 -22.44
CA PHE A 628 -29.36 4.52 -21.70
C PHE A 628 -29.50 4.87 -20.21
N LEU A 629 -30.52 4.34 -19.55
CA LEU A 629 -30.68 4.49 -18.10
C LEU A 629 -29.78 3.51 -17.34
N LYS A 630 -28.73 3.99 -16.65
CA LYS A 630 -27.77 3.17 -15.89
C LYS A 630 -27.48 3.75 -14.50
N GLN A 631 -27.07 2.90 -13.55
CA GLN A 631 -26.84 3.28 -12.15
C GLN A 631 -25.40 3.73 -11.81
N ARG A 632 -24.45 3.62 -12.75
CA ARG A 632 -23.01 3.92 -12.56
C ARG A 632 -22.40 4.62 -13.80
N PRO A 633 -21.26 5.32 -13.69
CA PRO A 633 -20.91 6.43 -14.58
C PRO A 633 -20.50 6.04 -16.01
N CYS A 634 -20.65 7.01 -16.92
CA CYS A 634 -20.13 7.01 -18.29
C CYS A 634 -19.59 8.43 -18.60
N ARG A 635 -18.79 8.60 -19.66
CA ARG A 635 -18.15 9.89 -20.00
C ARG A 635 -19.12 11.02 -20.38
N ASN A 636 -20.31 10.69 -20.91
CA ASN A 636 -21.38 11.64 -21.21
C ASN A 636 -22.67 11.18 -20.51
N VAL A 637 -23.06 11.83 -19.40
CA VAL A 637 -24.20 11.43 -18.56
C VAL A 637 -25.08 12.61 -18.14
N VAL A 638 -26.36 12.33 -17.94
CA VAL A 638 -27.29 13.21 -17.20
C VAL A 638 -27.51 12.56 -15.83
N TRP A 639 -27.01 13.17 -14.77
CA TRP A 639 -27.17 12.67 -13.41
C TRP A 639 -28.59 12.89 -12.90
N LEU A 640 -29.24 11.80 -12.48
CA LEU A 640 -30.54 11.82 -11.85
C LEU A 640 -30.44 12.03 -10.33
N PRO A 641 -31.49 12.58 -9.67
CA PRO A 641 -31.49 12.86 -8.24
C PRO A 641 -31.24 11.68 -7.28
N ARG A 642 -30.49 11.92 -6.19
CA ARG A 642 -30.37 10.99 -5.05
C ARG A 642 -31.70 10.74 -4.31
N SER A 643 -32.70 11.60 -4.50
CA SER A 643 -34.07 11.49 -3.97
C SER A 643 -34.93 10.42 -4.66
N LEU A 644 -34.46 9.81 -5.74
CA LEU A 644 -35.13 8.68 -6.40
C LEU A 644 -34.99 7.38 -5.60
N SER A 645 -36.02 6.53 -5.68
CA SER A 645 -35.97 5.12 -5.28
C SER A 645 -35.95 4.18 -6.49
N GLU A 646 -36.73 4.49 -7.53
CA GLU A 646 -36.83 3.72 -8.77
C GLU A 646 -36.91 4.67 -9.98
N ALA A 647 -36.46 4.22 -11.14
CA ALA A 647 -36.64 4.88 -12.43
C ALA A 647 -36.71 3.83 -13.55
N ALA A 648 -37.66 3.95 -14.47
CA ALA A 648 -37.85 3.03 -15.58
C ALA A 648 -38.20 3.77 -16.88
N VAL A 649 -37.57 3.40 -17.99
CA VAL A 649 -37.89 3.95 -19.31
C VAL A 649 -39.24 3.41 -19.79
N THR A 650 -40.05 4.26 -20.41
CA THR A 650 -41.38 3.91 -20.93
C THR A 650 -41.43 3.99 -22.45
N ASP A 651 -42.44 3.39 -23.07
CA ASP A 651 -42.71 3.47 -24.51
C ASP A 651 -43.23 4.85 -24.97
N GLN A 652 -43.61 5.73 -24.03
CA GLN A 652 -44.13 7.05 -24.35
C GLN A 652 -43.03 8.00 -24.84
N VAL A 653 -43.06 8.32 -26.13
CA VAL A 653 -42.21 9.35 -26.73
C VAL A 653 -42.72 10.75 -26.36
N CYS A 654 -41.79 11.64 -26.02
CA CYS A 654 -42.07 13.06 -25.82
C CYS A 654 -42.40 13.76 -27.15
N PRO A 655 -43.55 14.47 -27.28
CA PRO A 655 -43.92 15.16 -28.51
C PRO A 655 -43.18 16.48 -28.75
N THR A 656 -42.36 16.94 -27.79
CA THR A 656 -41.79 18.30 -27.76
C THR A 656 -40.27 18.32 -27.97
N CYS A 657 -39.56 17.24 -27.64
CA CYS A 657 -38.09 17.22 -27.66
C CYS A 657 -37.54 16.61 -28.94
N ALA A 658 -36.60 17.31 -29.58
CA ALA A 658 -35.92 16.89 -30.80
C ALA A 658 -34.38 17.08 -30.66
N PRO A 659 -33.54 16.32 -31.39
CA PRO A 659 -33.90 15.17 -32.22
C PRO A 659 -34.46 14.01 -31.38
N GLY A 660 -35.43 13.29 -31.94
CA GLY A 660 -36.15 12.19 -31.28
C GLY A 660 -35.92 10.83 -31.96
N PRO A 661 -36.49 9.75 -31.40
CA PRO A 661 -37.37 9.74 -30.23
C PRO A 661 -36.65 10.10 -28.93
N VAL A 662 -37.39 10.76 -28.03
CA VAL A 662 -36.99 10.96 -26.62
C VAL A 662 -38.06 10.29 -25.77
N TYR A 663 -37.75 9.14 -25.20
CA TYR A 663 -38.65 8.37 -24.36
C TYR A 663 -38.77 8.99 -22.96
N LYS A 664 -39.97 8.99 -22.40
CA LYS A 664 -40.22 9.40 -21.01
C LYS A 664 -39.76 8.34 -20.03
N ILE A 665 -39.32 8.77 -18.86
CA ILE A 665 -38.95 7.89 -17.75
C ILE A 665 -40.02 8.02 -16.67
N GLN A 666 -40.56 6.90 -16.21
CA GLN A 666 -41.32 6.82 -14.98
C GLN A 666 -40.35 6.92 -13.82
N PHE A 667 -40.37 8.05 -13.12
CA PHE A 667 -39.61 8.29 -11.91
C PHE A 667 -40.45 7.94 -10.68
N LYS A 668 -39.78 7.50 -9.63
CA LYS A 668 -40.36 7.26 -8.31
C LYS A 668 -39.46 7.85 -7.25
N PHE A 669 -39.97 8.87 -6.56
CA PHE A 669 -39.24 9.65 -5.57
C PHE A 669 -39.55 9.19 -4.15
N ARG A 670 -38.58 9.33 -3.25
CA ARG A 670 -38.76 9.10 -1.82
C ARG A 670 -39.58 10.26 -1.27
N ARG A 671 -40.78 10.01 -0.73
CA ARG A 671 -41.72 11.03 -0.20
C ARG A 671 -41.14 11.96 0.89
N ARG A 672 -39.98 11.65 1.47
CA ARG A 672 -39.25 12.50 2.43
C ARG A 672 -38.28 13.50 1.77
N ASP A 673 -37.92 13.24 0.52
CA ASP A 673 -36.81 13.88 -0.19
C ASP A 673 -37.33 14.74 -1.38
N ILE A 674 -38.64 14.97 -1.45
CA ILE A 674 -39.35 15.88 -2.38
C ILE A 674 -40.39 16.72 -1.61
N PRO A 675 -40.74 17.94 -2.07
CA PRO A 675 -41.71 18.78 -1.36
C PRO A 675 -43.14 18.19 -1.39
N PRO A 676 -44.01 18.51 -0.41
CA PRO A 676 -45.31 17.85 -0.23
C PRO A 676 -46.30 18.01 -1.40
N ASN A 677 -46.12 19.02 -2.25
CA ASN A 677 -46.96 19.34 -3.40
C ASN A 677 -46.57 18.62 -4.70
N PHE A 678 -45.48 17.84 -4.70
CA PHE A 678 -45.08 16.98 -5.83
C PHE A 678 -45.58 15.55 -5.60
N ASP A 679 -45.80 14.80 -6.68
CA ASP A 679 -46.11 13.37 -6.53
C ASP A 679 -44.84 12.53 -6.39
N VAL A 680 -44.99 11.34 -5.79
CA VAL A 680 -43.95 10.32 -5.69
C VAL A 680 -43.70 9.71 -7.06
N ASP A 681 -44.75 9.42 -7.82
CA ASP A 681 -44.67 8.80 -9.15
C ASP A 681 -44.83 9.87 -10.24
N HIS A 682 -43.74 10.21 -10.96
CA HIS A 682 -43.73 11.26 -12.00
C HIS A 682 -43.25 10.70 -13.36
N LEU A 683 -44.07 10.84 -14.40
CA LEU A 683 -43.73 10.38 -15.76
C LEU A 683 -43.06 11.50 -16.57
N GLY A 684 -41.74 11.65 -16.38
CA GLY A 684 -41.00 12.83 -16.80
C GLY A 684 -40.16 12.71 -18.07
N CYS A 685 -39.73 13.85 -18.61
CA CYS A 685 -38.92 13.93 -19.83
C CYS A 685 -37.55 14.58 -19.61
N ILE A 686 -36.47 13.79 -19.70
CA ILE A 686 -35.07 14.29 -19.64
C ILE A 686 -34.65 15.10 -20.89
N GLY A 687 -35.55 15.31 -21.84
CA GLY A 687 -35.31 16.11 -23.04
C GLY A 687 -35.24 17.61 -22.80
N GLY A 688 -35.69 18.11 -21.64
CA GLY A 688 -35.65 19.53 -21.26
C GLY A 688 -36.96 20.29 -21.45
N CYS A 689 -38.07 19.63 -21.79
CA CYS A 689 -39.41 20.23 -21.87
C CYS A 689 -40.28 20.01 -20.61
N ASP A 690 -39.75 19.40 -19.57
CA ASP A 690 -40.47 19.04 -18.34
C ASP A 690 -39.96 19.90 -17.19
N ASP A 691 -40.68 20.98 -16.90
CA ASP A 691 -40.28 21.96 -15.89
C ASP A 691 -40.44 21.43 -14.46
N ILE A 692 -41.37 20.49 -14.23
CA ILE A 692 -41.53 19.79 -12.94
C ILE A 692 -40.30 18.93 -12.66
N LEU A 693 -39.82 18.19 -13.67
CA LEU A 693 -38.59 17.41 -13.55
C LEU A 693 -37.35 18.30 -13.40
N LYS A 694 -37.27 19.45 -14.07
CA LYS A 694 -36.18 20.43 -13.82
C LYS A 694 -36.20 20.90 -12.38
N GLU A 695 -37.33 21.36 -11.87
CA GLU A 695 -37.47 21.87 -10.51
C GLU A 695 -37.11 20.78 -9.49
N LEU A 696 -37.57 19.54 -9.65
CA LEU A 696 -37.18 18.41 -8.81
C LEU A 696 -35.68 18.06 -8.92
N MET A 697 -35.07 18.17 -10.10
CA MET A 697 -33.62 17.97 -10.29
C MET A 697 -32.77 19.09 -9.68
N GLU A 698 -33.27 20.33 -9.67
CA GLU A 698 -32.59 21.49 -9.09
C GLU A 698 -32.75 21.53 -7.57
N LEU A 699 -33.95 21.32 -7.04
CA LEU A 699 -34.21 21.15 -5.60
C LEU A 699 -33.34 20.02 -5.02
N SER A 700 -33.19 18.91 -5.74
CA SER A 700 -32.34 17.78 -5.33
C SER A 700 -30.83 18.05 -5.44
N ARG A 701 -30.41 19.22 -5.96
CA ARG A 701 -29.03 19.73 -5.88
C ARG A 701 -28.83 20.75 -4.75
N PHE A 702 -29.91 21.28 -4.16
CA PHE A 702 -29.88 22.41 -3.22
C PHE A 702 -30.44 22.14 -1.82
N GLY A 703 -30.68 20.88 -1.45
CA GLY A 703 -30.76 20.47 -0.05
C GLY A 703 -29.37 20.60 0.61
N SER A 704 -29.04 21.61 1.41
CA SER A 704 -29.92 22.58 2.08
C SER A 704 -29.33 24.00 2.14
N HIS A 705 -30.04 25.00 1.61
CA HIS A 705 -29.77 26.43 1.83
C HIS A 705 -31.08 27.25 1.90
N ASN A 706 -31.20 28.12 2.91
CA ASN A 706 -32.21 29.19 2.94
C ASN A 706 -31.60 30.46 2.33
N GLN A 707 -32.20 30.98 1.27
CA GLN A 707 -31.70 32.13 0.51
C GLN A 707 -32.32 33.47 0.95
N THR A 708 -31.64 34.57 0.64
CA THR A 708 -32.32 35.83 0.26
C THR A 708 -31.51 36.62 -0.77
N ALA A 709 -32.00 36.67 -2.02
CA ALA A 709 -31.67 37.71 -3.01
C ALA A 709 -32.81 37.85 -4.02
N THR A 710 -33.23 39.08 -4.34
CA THR A 710 -34.39 39.37 -5.22
C THR A 710 -33.98 39.74 -6.66
N PRO A 711 -34.84 39.49 -7.67
CA PRO A 711 -34.45 39.56 -9.09
C PRO A 711 -34.61 40.93 -9.76
N ALA A 712 -33.82 41.18 -10.81
CA ALA A 712 -33.79 42.44 -11.57
C ALA A 712 -34.27 42.31 -13.04
N ARG A 713 -35.59 42.16 -13.20
CA ARG A 713 -36.45 42.83 -14.21
C ARG A 713 -35.87 43.15 -15.62
N ASN A 714 -36.43 42.53 -16.67
CA ASN A 714 -36.90 43.29 -17.85
C ASN A 714 -37.96 42.58 -18.72
N GLN A 715 -39.03 43.32 -19.05
CA GLN A 715 -39.87 43.35 -20.28
C GLN A 715 -40.19 42.06 -21.09
N SER A 716 -41.41 41.82 -21.61
CA SER A 716 -42.70 42.57 -21.52
C SER A 716 -43.91 41.79 -22.13
N GLN A 717 -45.12 42.36 -21.95
CA GLN A 717 -46.42 42.12 -22.67
C GLN A 717 -47.42 41.04 -22.18
N THR A 718 -48.57 41.53 -21.66
CA THR A 718 -50.00 41.07 -21.87
C THR A 718 -50.45 39.62 -21.60
N ALA A 719 -51.62 39.33 -20.99
CA ALA A 719 -52.73 40.18 -20.49
C ALA A 719 -53.70 39.49 -19.47
N SER A 720 -54.34 40.32 -18.64
CA SER A 720 -55.74 40.27 -18.12
C SER A 720 -56.40 39.01 -17.49
N GLY A 721 -56.72 39.08 -16.18
CA GLY A 721 -57.77 38.29 -15.48
C GLY A 721 -57.48 38.17 -13.96
N VAL A 722 -58.21 38.71 -12.95
CA VAL A 722 -59.67 38.72 -12.59
C VAL A 722 -60.13 37.30 -12.14
N ARG A 723 -60.54 36.99 -10.89
CA ARG A 723 -60.96 37.78 -9.69
C ARG A 723 -60.99 36.95 -8.36
N GLN A 724 -60.74 37.62 -7.21
CA GLN A 724 -61.40 37.55 -5.86
C GLN A 724 -61.67 36.23 -5.06
N GLY A 725 -61.50 36.31 -3.72
CA GLY A 725 -62.01 35.39 -2.66
C GLY A 725 -60.90 34.55 -1.98
N SER A 726 -60.62 34.53 -0.66
CA SER A 726 -61.39 34.71 0.60
C SER A 726 -62.39 33.55 0.87
N SER A 727 -62.43 32.87 2.04
CA SER A 727 -62.02 33.28 3.40
C SER A 727 -61.77 32.11 4.39
N ARG A 728 -60.94 32.35 5.43
CA ARG A 728 -61.09 32.00 6.87
C ARG A 728 -61.17 30.54 7.40
N GLN A 729 -60.52 30.37 8.57
CA GLN A 729 -60.91 29.57 9.77
C GLN A 729 -60.87 28.03 9.68
N ASP A 730 -60.71 27.26 10.76
CA ASP A 730 -59.98 27.33 12.06
C ASP A 730 -60.37 26.07 12.87
N LEU A 731 -59.67 25.75 14.00
CA LEU A 731 -60.10 24.81 15.08
C LEU A 731 -60.20 23.29 14.73
N HIS A 732 -60.05 22.30 15.65
CA HIS A 732 -59.28 22.19 16.91
C HIS A 732 -59.26 20.73 17.47
N THR A 733 -58.23 20.37 18.28
CA THR A 733 -58.17 19.31 19.35
C THR A 733 -58.70 17.86 19.19
N SER A 734 -57.76 16.91 19.37
CA SER A 734 -57.69 15.83 20.41
C SER A 734 -58.86 14.84 20.69
N PHE A 735 -58.54 13.54 20.86
CA PHE A 735 -58.55 12.79 22.15
C PHE A 735 -58.12 11.29 22.04
N HIS A 736 -57.77 10.65 23.17
CA HIS A 736 -57.51 9.19 23.42
C HIS A 736 -58.82 8.44 23.83
N PRO A 737 -58.93 7.09 24.12
CA PRO A 737 -57.92 6.07 24.52
C PRO A 737 -58.09 4.64 23.88
N ALA A 738 -57.88 3.52 24.62
CA ALA A 738 -57.55 2.17 24.09
C ALA A 738 -58.18 0.93 24.80
N ALA A 739 -58.11 -0.27 24.16
CA ALA A 739 -58.25 -1.68 24.68
C ALA A 739 -57.74 -2.67 23.58
N GLN A 740 -57.00 -3.78 23.77
CA GLN A 740 -57.21 -5.08 24.50
C GLN A 740 -58.38 -5.95 23.95
N PHE A 741 -58.30 -7.27 23.63
CA PHE A 741 -57.32 -8.39 23.81
C PHE A 741 -57.19 -9.25 22.47
N THR A 742 -56.76 -10.53 22.29
CA THR A 742 -56.41 -11.72 23.14
C THR A 742 -55.49 -12.77 22.42
N ASN A 743 -55.11 -13.84 23.15
CA ASN A 743 -54.28 -15.06 22.90
C ASN A 743 -54.47 -15.98 21.67
N GLY A 744 -53.44 -16.82 21.37
CA GLY A 744 -53.46 -17.87 20.31
C GLY A 744 -52.38 -19.02 20.29
N GLN A 745 -51.84 -19.50 21.42
CA GLN A 745 -51.09 -20.78 21.58
C GLN A 745 -49.67 -20.99 20.93
N THR A 746 -48.99 -22.06 21.41
CA THR A 746 -47.56 -22.48 21.30
C THR A 746 -47.51 -24.02 21.00
N PRO A 747 -46.38 -24.74 20.71
CA PRO A 747 -45.00 -24.56 21.23
C PRO A 747 -43.78 -24.95 20.35
N VAL A 748 -42.58 -24.74 20.89
CA VAL A 748 -41.29 -25.31 20.43
C VAL A 748 -40.52 -25.89 21.64
N VAL A 749 -39.74 -26.95 21.44
CA VAL A 749 -39.02 -27.71 22.48
C VAL A 749 -37.61 -27.16 22.74
N ASN A 750 -37.08 -27.36 23.96
CA ASN A 750 -35.77 -26.93 24.43
C ASN A 750 -35.14 -28.08 25.27
N PRO A 751 -33.81 -28.30 25.25
CA PRO A 751 -33.09 -28.22 26.53
C PRO A 751 -31.62 -27.74 26.49
N GLN A 752 -31.27 -26.82 27.41
CA GLN A 752 -30.24 -26.90 28.50
C GLN A 752 -28.82 -27.47 28.20
N GLY A 753 -27.71 -27.08 28.86
CA GLY A 753 -27.38 -26.19 30.01
C GLY A 753 -25.84 -26.06 30.09
N PHE A 754 -25.14 -25.34 30.97
CA PHE A 754 -25.29 -24.93 32.39
C PHE A 754 -24.69 -23.52 32.58
N ARG A 755 -25.33 -22.55 33.26
CA ARG A 755 -25.40 -22.32 34.73
C ARG A 755 -24.09 -21.96 35.47
N SER A 756 -24.07 -20.76 36.03
CA SER A 756 -23.38 -20.39 37.29
C SER A 756 -24.21 -19.34 38.02
N THR A 757 -23.95 -19.11 39.31
CA THR A 757 -24.92 -18.54 40.26
C THR A 757 -24.84 -17.04 40.48
N HIS A 758 -26.00 -16.39 40.59
CA HIS A 758 -26.13 -15.05 41.19
C HIS A 758 -26.04 -15.13 42.72
N THR A 759 -25.32 -14.18 43.31
CA THR A 759 -25.64 -13.59 44.61
C THR A 759 -25.92 -12.10 44.40
N GLN A 760 -26.90 -11.56 45.12
CA GLN A 760 -27.24 -10.14 45.07
C GLN A 760 -26.46 -9.38 46.15
N SER A 761 -25.91 -8.22 45.80
CA SER A 761 -25.52 -7.18 46.75
C SER A 761 -25.75 -5.82 46.10
N SER A 762 -26.38 -4.90 46.82
CA SER A 762 -26.73 -3.56 46.33
C SER A 762 -25.70 -2.55 46.83
N GLY A 763 -25.09 -1.77 45.94
CA GLY A 763 -24.14 -0.73 46.31
C GLY A 763 -23.91 0.28 45.19
N ASN A 764 -24.22 1.56 45.45
CA ASN A 764 -23.85 2.66 44.56
C ASN A 764 -22.37 3.01 44.72
N ALA A 765 -21.62 2.99 43.63
CA ALA A 765 -20.31 3.65 43.55
C ALA A 765 -20.00 4.04 42.09
N SER A 766 -19.92 5.34 41.81
CA SER A 766 -19.55 5.88 40.49
C SER A 766 -18.03 5.88 40.31
N GLY A 767 -17.50 4.89 39.60
CA GLY A 767 -16.06 4.74 39.33
C GLY A 767 -15.54 5.72 38.27
N GLN A 768 -15.44 7.00 38.60
CA GLN A 768 -14.84 8.02 37.73
C GLN A 768 -13.33 8.13 37.99
N VAL A 769 -12.51 7.82 36.98
CA VAL A 769 -11.04 7.90 37.08
C VAL A 769 -10.60 9.35 37.38
N GLN A 770 -9.78 9.52 38.40
CA GLN A 770 -9.23 10.82 38.81
C GLN A 770 -7.82 11.05 38.25
N CYS A 771 -7.49 12.31 37.98
CA CYS A 771 -6.18 12.74 37.52
C CYS A 771 -5.13 12.58 38.64
N THR A 772 -4.05 11.81 38.41
CA THR A 772 -3.01 11.66 39.45
C THR A 772 -2.22 12.95 39.73
N SER A 773 -2.24 13.92 38.82
CA SER A 773 -1.52 15.19 38.94
C SER A 773 -2.28 16.30 39.69
N CYS A 774 -3.62 16.27 39.70
CA CYS A 774 -4.44 17.32 40.34
C CYS A 774 -5.76 16.84 40.98
N GLN A 775 -6.04 15.54 40.98
CA GLN A 775 -7.23 14.86 41.54
C GLN A 775 -8.60 15.26 40.95
N GLU A 776 -8.65 16.23 40.04
CA GLU A 776 -9.83 16.50 39.21
C GLU A 776 -10.27 15.24 38.42
N PRO A 777 -11.58 15.03 38.19
CA PRO A 777 -12.07 13.89 37.45
C PRO A 777 -11.65 13.94 35.97
N CYS A 778 -11.28 12.78 35.43
CA CYS A 778 -10.98 12.63 34.01
C CYS A 778 -12.25 12.40 33.17
N VAL A 779 -12.14 12.69 31.88
CA VAL A 779 -13.09 12.28 30.84
C VAL A 779 -12.46 11.22 29.95
N LEU A 780 -13.22 10.17 29.66
CA LEU A 780 -12.88 9.19 28.64
C LEU A 780 -13.09 9.80 27.25
N ARG A 781 -12.16 9.60 26.34
CA ARG A 781 -12.16 10.08 24.95
C ARG A 781 -11.62 9.01 24.02
N THR A 782 -12.01 9.05 22.75
CA THR A 782 -11.51 8.15 21.70
C THR A 782 -10.50 8.89 20.83
N ALA A 783 -9.36 8.26 20.54
CA ALA A 783 -8.36 8.82 19.64
C ALA A 783 -8.79 8.69 18.17
N ASN A 784 -8.48 9.72 17.37
CA ASN A 784 -8.70 9.75 15.93
C ASN A 784 -7.39 10.03 15.15
N THR A 785 -6.24 9.96 15.83
CA THR A 785 -4.93 9.95 15.18
C THR A 785 -4.74 8.63 14.42
N GLU A 786 -4.13 8.69 13.23
CA GLU A 786 -3.96 7.54 12.32
C GLU A 786 -3.47 6.27 13.03
N ALA A 787 -2.42 6.39 13.86
CA ALA A 787 -1.81 5.27 14.58
C ALA A 787 -2.60 4.72 15.79
N ASN A 788 -3.71 5.35 16.21
CA ASN A 788 -4.49 4.93 17.39
C ASN A 788 -6.01 5.09 17.19
N ARG A 789 -6.51 5.19 15.94
CA ARG A 789 -7.93 5.44 15.66
C ARG A 789 -8.83 4.39 16.33
N GLY A 790 -9.75 4.84 17.17
CA GLY A 790 -10.67 3.98 17.93
C GLY A 790 -10.20 3.56 19.33
N ARG A 791 -8.91 3.71 19.67
CA ARG A 791 -8.40 3.43 21.03
C ARG A 791 -8.82 4.55 21.99
N LYS A 792 -9.20 4.21 23.21
CA LYS A 792 -9.71 5.18 24.20
C LYS A 792 -8.66 5.57 25.25
N PHE A 793 -8.76 6.80 25.74
CA PHE A 793 -7.88 7.36 26.76
C PHE A 793 -8.64 8.27 27.74
N TYR A 794 -8.13 8.38 28.96
CA TYR A 794 -8.53 9.37 29.94
C TYR A 794 -7.71 10.65 29.78
N LYS A 795 -8.40 11.80 29.77
CA LYS A 795 -7.78 13.13 29.88
C LYS A 795 -8.38 13.88 31.06
N CYS A 796 -7.57 14.65 31.78
CA CYS A 796 -8.07 15.54 32.83
C CYS A 796 -9.03 16.61 32.27
N GLN A 797 -10.07 16.98 33.03
CA GLN A 797 -11.01 18.05 32.64
C GLN A 797 -10.41 19.46 32.76
N ASN A 798 -9.46 19.67 33.68
CA ASN A 798 -8.72 20.93 33.78
C ASN A 798 -7.81 21.12 32.55
N LEU A 799 -8.09 22.13 31.73
CA LEU A 799 -7.38 22.42 30.48
C LEU A 799 -5.89 22.76 30.66
N ALA A 800 -5.48 23.23 31.84
CA ALA A 800 -4.07 23.47 32.18
C ALA A 800 -3.31 22.20 32.61
N CYS A 801 -3.99 21.05 32.73
CA CYS A 801 -3.40 19.79 33.18
C CYS A 801 -3.16 18.83 32.01
N GLY A 802 -1.88 18.58 31.68
CA GLY A 802 -1.46 17.66 30.62
C GLY A 802 -1.61 16.16 30.92
N PHE A 803 -2.43 15.77 31.91
CA PHE A 803 -2.60 14.36 32.29
C PHE A 803 -3.34 13.55 31.21
N PHE A 804 -2.77 12.40 30.90
CA PHE A 804 -3.20 11.45 29.87
C PHE A 804 -2.86 10.01 30.32
N ALA A 805 -3.76 9.06 30.07
CA ALA A 805 -3.52 7.61 30.20
C ALA A 805 -4.47 6.84 29.27
N TRP A 806 -4.03 5.73 28.65
CA TRP A 806 -4.94 4.89 27.85
C TRP A 806 -5.91 4.09 28.76
N GLU A 807 -7.10 3.72 28.26
CA GLU A 807 -8.08 2.94 29.03
C GLU A 807 -7.49 1.57 29.44
N ASP A 808 -6.81 0.92 28.49
CA ASP A 808 -6.16 -0.38 28.66
C ASP A 808 -4.91 -0.35 29.58
N ASP A 809 -4.24 0.80 29.72
CA ASP A 809 -3.16 0.96 30.71
C ASP A 809 -3.72 0.99 32.16
N VAL A 810 -4.93 1.50 32.35
CA VAL A 810 -5.57 1.65 33.67
C VAL A 810 -6.18 0.32 34.13
N GLU A 811 -6.87 -0.41 33.25
CA GLU A 811 -7.47 -1.72 33.59
C GLU A 811 -6.41 -2.76 33.99
N ASN A 812 -5.22 -2.73 33.37
CA ASN A 812 -4.11 -3.64 33.70
C ASN A 812 -3.46 -3.39 35.08
N SER A 813 -3.83 -2.34 35.82
CA SER A 813 -3.26 -2.04 37.14
C SER A 813 -3.94 -2.74 38.34
N ALA A 814 -5.00 -3.52 38.11
CA ALA A 814 -5.72 -4.23 39.18
C ALA A 814 -4.89 -5.40 39.78
N PRO A 815 -4.74 -5.50 41.12
CA PRO A 815 -3.71 -6.34 41.73
C PRO A 815 -4.04 -7.85 41.76
N ARG A 816 -3.44 -8.64 40.87
CA ARG A 816 -3.31 -10.10 41.03
C ARG A 816 -2.16 -10.43 42.00
N GLY A 817 -2.48 -10.68 43.27
CA GLY A 817 -1.47 -10.91 44.30
C GLY A 817 -0.90 -12.34 44.37
N ARG A 818 0.44 -12.48 44.33
CA ARG A 818 1.21 -13.54 45.02
C ARG A 818 2.72 -13.31 45.01
N GLY A 819 3.40 -13.73 46.07
CA GLY A 819 4.82 -14.16 46.07
C GLY A 819 5.88 -13.12 45.70
N GLY A 820 6.28 -12.25 46.64
CA GLY A 820 7.40 -11.32 46.44
C GLY A 820 8.76 -11.84 46.93
N ARG A 821 9.85 -11.23 46.44
CA ARG A 821 11.17 -11.10 47.10
C ARG A 821 11.90 -9.89 46.50
N GLY A 822 12.13 -8.84 47.28
CA GLY A 822 12.58 -7.54 46.76
C GLY A 822 13.92 -7.04 47.33
N ARG A 823 14.75 -6.48 46.44
CA ARG A 823 15.78 -5.44 46.66
C ARG A 823 15.89 -4.68 45.32
N GLY A 824 16.00 -3.35 45.25
CA GLY A 824 15.94 -2.35 46.32
C GLY A 824 16.52 -1.02 45.86
N GLY A 825 15.75 -0.23 45.10
CA GLY A 825 16.13 1.10 44.58
C GLY A 825 15.32 2.22 45.22
N ARG A 826 15.94 3.39 45.44
CA ARG A 826 15.33 4.52 46.18
C ARG A 826 14.68 5.55 45.24
N SER A 827 13.53 6.08 45.65
CA SER A 827 13.14 7.46 45.36
C SER A 827 12.67 8.13 46.66
N SER A 828 12.83 9.45 46.76
CA SER A 828 12.46 10.23 47.95
C SER A 828 11.97 11.61 47.54
N SER A 829 10.79 12.00 48.02
CA SER A 829 10.08 13.22 47.63
C SER A 829 10.43 14.44 48.47
N ARG A 830 10.19 15.62 47.90
CA ARG A 830 9.87 16.92 48.52
C ARG A 830 9.33 17.80 47.37
N GLN A 831 8.03 18.05 47.26
CA GLN A 831 7.24 19.01 48.04
C GLN A 831 7.86 20.41 48.10
N SER A 832 7.12 21.36 47.51
CA SER A 832 7.30 22.80 47.64
C SER A 832 6.66 23.32 48.94
N SER A 833 7.03 24.53 49.33
CA SER A 833 6.34 25.30 50.37
C SER A 833 6.13 26.74 49.89
N ALA A 834 5.01 27.33 50.29
CA ALA A 834 4.68 28.72 49.97
C ALA A 834 5.06 29.64 51.14
N SER A 835 5.39 30.90 50.82
CA SER A 835 5.57 31.98 51.79
C SER A 835 5.07 33.29 51.19
N ALA A 836 4.20 34.00 51.91
CA ALA A 836 3.67 35.29 51.50
C ALA A 836 4.32 36.44 52.29
N SER A 837 4.46 37.61 51.66
CA SER A 837 4.72 38.87 52.35
C SER A 837 4.31 40.06 51.48
N ALA A 838 3.62 41.05 52.06
CA ALA A 838 3.15 42.25 51.37
C ALA A 838 3.95 43.50 51.80
N GLY A 839 4.23 44.44 50.87
CA GLY A 839 5.21 45.51 51.12
C GLY A 839 5.04 46.81 50.32
N ARG A 840 4.03 47.62 50.70
CA ARG A 840 3.95 49.10 50.56
C ARG A 840 4.19 49.79 49.19
N ARG A 841 3.07 50.29 48.64
CA ARG A 841 2.81 51.68 48.16
C ARG A 841 3.97 52.55 47.64
N GLY A 842 3.82 53.04 46.41
CA GLY A 842 4.32 54.33 45.93
C GLY A 842 3.46 54.88 44.77
N GLY A 843 3.10 56.17 44.81
CA GLY A 843 2.54 56.90 43.66
C GLY A 843 3.58 57.88 43.08
N THR A 844 3.30 58.75 42.10
CA THR A 844 2.02 59.20 41.52
C THR A 844 2.21 59.80 40.12
N GLN A 845 1.16 59.73 39.27
CA GLN A 845 0.77 60.67 38.19
C GLN A 845 1.79 61.11 37.11
N GLY A 846 1.40 60.92 35.84
CA GLY A 846 1.90 61.66 34.67
C GLY A 846 0.82 61.70 33.57
N ARG A 847 0.55 62.86 32.95
CA ARG A 847 -0.57 63.04 32.00
C ARG A 847 -0.15 62.86 30.54
N GLY A 848 -0.90 62.02 29.82
CA GLY A 848 -0.65 61.56 28.45
C GLY A 848 -0.76 62.59 27.31
N ARG A 849 -0.79 62.06 26.08
CA ARG A 849 -1.22 62.78 24.87
C ARG A 849 -1.87 61.80 23.88
N ARG A 850 -2.93 62.23 23.20
CA ARG A 850 -3.50 61.51 22.05
C ARG A 850 -2.64 61.80 20.81
N GLY A 851 -2.14 60.76 20.15
CA GLY A 851 -1.68 60.83 18.76
C GLY A 851 -2.84 60.48 17.82
N ARG A 852 -3.04 61.24 16.74
CA ARG A 852 -3.90 60.81 15.62
C ARG A 852 -3.08 59.94 14.67
N GLY A 853 -3.71 58.94 14.07
CA GLY A 853 -3.10 58.14 13.01
C GLY A 853 -2.80 58.97 11.75
N ARG A 854 -2.01 58.39 10.86
CA ARG A 854 -1.84 58.80 9.46
C ARG A 854 -2.22 57.62 8.58
N ASN A 855 -2.82 57.89 7.43
CA ASN A 855 -3.31 56.89 6.50
C ASN A 855 -2.18 55.97 5.99
N ALA A 856 -2.53 54.71 5.74
CA ALA A 856 -1.77 53.78 4.90
C ALA A 856 -2.36 53.76 3.47
N ASP A 857 -2.35 54.92 2.80
CA ASP A 857 -2.75 55.00 1.38
C ASP A 857 -1.64 54.35 0.52
N GLY A 858 -1.84 53.11 0.08
CA GLY A 858 -0.85 52.41 -0.77
C GLY A 858 -1.05 50.92 -1.03
N MET A 859 -1.95 50.22 -0.35
CA MET A 859 -2.16 48.78 -0.53
C MET A 859 -3.32 48.52 -1.52
N MET A 860 -3.02 47.93 -2.69
CA MET A 860 -4.04 47.49 -3.65
C MET A 860 -4.23 45.97 -3.57
N PHE A 861 -5.49 45.54 -3.55
CA PHE A 861 -5.88 44.13 -3.45
C PHE A 861 -5.94 43.49 -4.84
N VAL A 862 -5.29 42.34 -4.99
CA VAL A 862 -5.19 41.61 -6.26
C VAL A 862 -5.32 40.12 -5.94
N ALA A 863 -6.27 39.42 -6.55
CA ALA A 863 -6.35 37.96 -6.48
C ALA A 863 -5.20 37.30 -7.26
N ALA A 864 -4.92 36.01 -7.04
CA ALA A 864 -3.86 35.29 -7.77
C ALA A 864 -4.05 35.24 -9.31
N THR A 865 -5.24 35.59 -9.81
CA THR A 865 -5.58 35.74 -11.24
C THR A 865 -5.39 37.15 -11.80
N GLY A 866 -5.13 38.15 -10.96
CA GLY A 866 -5.01 39.56 -11.36
C GLY A 866 -6.31 40.40 -11.27
N GLU A 867 -7.45 39.81 -10.90
CA GLU A 867 -8.74 40.53 -10.86
C GLU A 867 -9.02 41.21 -9.50
N PRO A 868 -9.76 42.35 -9.50
CA PRO A 868 -10.14 43.06 -8.28
C PRO A 868 -11.37 42.41 -7.61
N VAL A 869 -11.24 42.04 -6.33
CA VAL A 869 -12.32 41.39 -5.57
C VAL A 869 -13.34 42.42 -5.07
N HIS A 870 -14.61 42.26 -5.45
CA HIS A 870 -15.73 43.05 -4.91
C HIS A 870 -16.28 42.43 -3.63
N GLY A 871 -15.60 42.66 -2.50
CA GLY A 871 -16.16 42.45 -1.17
C GLY A 871 -17.13 43.55 -0.76
N SER A 872 -18.04 43.25 0.18
CA SER A 872 -18.87 44.26 0.86
C SER A 872 -19.01 43.96 2.34
N CYS A 873 -19.27 44.99 3.14
CA CYS A 873 -19.34 44.92 4.59
C CYS A 873 -20.34 43.86 5.07
N PHE A 874 -19.87 42.77 5.68
CA PHE A 874 -20.73 41.66 6.11
C PHE A 874 -21.83 42.05 7.12
N ILE A 875 -21.70 43.21 7.79
CA ILE A 875 -22.68 43.72 8.76
C ILE A 875 -23.78 44.59 8.09
N CYS A 876 -23.55 45.16 6.89
CA CYS A 876 -24.52 46.09 6.27
C CYS A 876 -24.61 46.09 4.72
N GLY A 877 -23.84 45.26 4.02
CA GLY A 877 -23.85 45.16 2.55
C GLY A 877 -23.17 46.32 1.80
N ASP A 878 -22.48 47.22 2.51
CA ASP A 878 -21.84 48.40 1.92
C ASP A 878 -20.42 48.08 1.38
N PRO A 879 -20.12 48.29 0.08
CA PRO A 879 -18.81 48.00 -0.49
C PRO A 879 -17.72 49.04 -0.16
N THR A 880 -18.04 50.12 0.58
CA THR A 880 -17.08 51.19 0.90
C THR A 880 -16.21 50.92 2.14
N HIS A 881 -16.54 49.90 2.94
CA HIS A 881 -15.87 49.62 4.21
C HIS A 881 -16.02 48.15 4.64
N PHE A 882 -15.22 47.70 5.62
CA PHE A 882 -15.24 46.34 6.15
C PHE A 882 -16.05 46.22 7.44
N ALA A 883 -16.38 44.98 7.84
CA ALA A 883 -17.21 44.69 9.01
C ALA A 883 -16.62 45.26 10.32
N ASN A 884 -15.29 45.31 10.43
CA ASN A 884 -14.56 45.84 11.58
C ASN A 884 -14.84 47.34 11.86
N VAL A 885 -14.98 48.16 10.82
CA VAL A 885 -15.24 49.61 10.88
C VAL A 885 -16.70 49.98 10.61
N CYS A 886 -17.59 48.98 10.49
CA CYS A 886 -18.99 49.22 10.16
C CYS A 886 -19.69 50.11 11.20
N PRO A 887 -20.40 51.19 10.79
CA PRO A 887 -21.20 52.03 11.69
C PRO A 887 -22.31 51.27 12.46
N ASN A 888 -22.67 50.06 12.00
CA ASN A 888 -23.65 49.19 12.62
C ASN A 888 -23.03 48.07 13.49
N ARG A 889 -21.69 48.02 13.65
CA ARG A 889 -21.01 47.00 14.48
C ARG A 889 -21.38 47.20 15.96
N GLY A 890 -22.20 46.30 16.50
CA GLY A 890 -22.66 46.34 17.89
C GLY A 890 -24.02 47.00 18.13
N ARG A 891 -24.94 46.89 17.17
CA ARG A 891 -26.38 47.15 17.35
C ARG A 891 -27.20 45.86 17.26
#